data_AF-A0A544QTX4-F1
#
_entry.id   AF-A0A544QTX4-F1
#
_cell.length_a   1.000
_cell.length_b   1.000
_cell.length_c   1.000
_cell.angle_alpha   90.00
_cell.angle_beta   90.00
_cell.angle_gamma   90.00
#
_symmetry.space_group_name_H-M   'P 1'
#
loop_
_entity.id
_entity.type
_entity.pdbx_description
1 polymer ?
#
loop_
_entity_poly.entity_id
_entity_poly.type
_entity_poly.pdbx_seq_one_letter_code
_entity_poly.pdbx_strand_id
1 'polypeptide(L)'
;MNKKIISLILSFTMVSSLTFPILADTNNKLETNLQNNNSKYTIEIPSKQYYNHTEFIGVDRYETALKIAQESGKTDRLIIVNGSNHIYDALSAAPLSGKLDASIIPINPDKISSKTINFINNADEVYIIGMYNAIPKDFESSLKVNRIVRIGGKDRFETSEKVASYLGKYDTAYLVNGFEGIADAVSISPVAARDINPIILTRKDKYPDRIFNDIHYIIIGGNKRISYENQKKMNADRIAGADRYETNKLILDKFYSNKDYISFCNGETLIDALSGANYSKDFGIALINRNKNHNLLDYINTIQLGGLPFDVDFVYTSYGNIPSTPNNPPTTPEAIADITDNYNDDGNALVNINITKESTDPDGDSITYEWKGKSPDNYYTVGEHTVQLRAVDDKGLASEWFDINFFVTEKPSETLNMMVTGNKFQELIKTLNIDENIDSIEFSDSIPENIDTIDRKVDVSLDNDKSVIAFIENNKMIIAANGKVVANPNSSYMFAGGDENGEYFPLININSINFENFDSSKIEDASFMFTAFGSLHYEKVSLDMSNFDTSNIKDMKFMFYATNPKNFENFDTSNVIDMSYMFAISKIETFNLSSWNTRNLRSASHMFNFCYSVSDIYGLENWKTDNLEDVSYMFGACDNLTAIDISEWNTSNIKNMEGMFFWCESLSNIGDLSNWNTSNVTNMSSLFYDCNILEDIGNLKWDIRNTNDLHNMFKYCHNMKSSIIISNPNLDSEEIAGMFNSCSDTSGSEFIVNYIPGCREIAEKIVNTKSPESNIILGTKII
;
A
#
# COMPACT_ATOMS: atom_id res chain seq x y z
N MET A 1 -38.95 -1.94 -15.90
CA MET A 1 -39.54 -0.96 -16.84
C MET A 1 -39.17 0.43 -16.33
N ASN A 2 -38.27 1.12 -17.02
CA ASN A 2 -37.44 2.18 -16.43
C ASN A 2 -38.19 3.53 -16.33
N LYS A 3 -38.14 4.20 -15.17
CA LYS A 3 -38.83 5.48 -14.87
C LYS A 3 -38.49 6.62 -15.84
N LYS A 4 -37.42 6.49 -16.63
CA LYS A 4 -37.02 7.47 -17.66
C LYS A 4 -37.90 7.48 -18.91
N ILE A 5 -38.58 6.38 -19.25
CA ILE A 5 -39.50 6.34 -20.41
C ILE A 5 -40.79 7.13 -20.13
N ILE A 6 -41.22 7.19 -18.86
CA ILE A 6 -42.39 7.97 -18.45
C ILE A 6 -42.09 9.48 -18.53
N SER A 7 -40.84 9.89 -18.30
CA SER A 7 -40.44 11.30 -18.37
C SER A 7 -40.37 11.84 -19.80
N LEU A 8 -40.14 10.99 -20.81
CA LEU A 8 -40.07 11.42 -22.21
C LEU A 8 -41.46 11.53 -22.86
N ILE A 9 -42.46 10.81 -22.33
CA ILE A 9 -43.85 10.85 -22.82
C ILE A 9 -44.62 12.04 -22.21
N LEU A 10 -44.18 12.57 -21.07
CA LEU A 10 -44.84 13.68 -20.36
C LEU A 10 -44.48 15.09 -20.87
N SER A 11 -43.50 15.25 -21.76
CA SER A 11 -43.15 16.55 -22.37
C SER A 11 -43.92 16.90 -23.64
N PHE A 12 -44.82 16.03 -24.10
CA PHE A 12 -45.74 16.30 -25.20
C PHE A 12 -47.16 15.91 -24.79
N THR A 13 -47.85 16.80 -24.04
CA THR A 13 -49.29 17.14 -24.14
C THR A 13 -49.75 17.92 -22.91
N MET A 14 -49.82 19.25 -23.03
CA MET A 14 -50.97 19.96 -22.44
C MET A 14 -52.04 20.00 -23.53
N VAL A 15 -53.17 19.31 -23.30
CA VAL A 15 -54.56 19.68 -23.64
C VAL A 15 -55.40 18.40 -23.66
N SER A 16 -56.42 18.42 -22.80
CA SER A 16 -57.62 17.56 -22.76
C SER A 16 -57.47 16.08 -22.38
N SER A 17 -58.27 15.73 -21.38
CA SER A 17 -58.62 14.40 -20.87
C SER A 17 -58.94 13.40 -21.99
N LEU A 18 -58.23 12.27 -22.04
CA LEU A 18 -58.69 10.98 -22.57
C LEU A 18 -57.76 9.89 -22.06
N THR A 19 -58.28 8.96 -21.26
CA THR A 19 -57.61 7.71 -20.89
C THR A 19 -57.72 6.72 -22.05
N PHE A 20 -56.60 6.17 -22.52
CA PHE A 20 -56.58 5.06 -23.47
C PHE A 20 -56.10 3.77 -22.80
N PRO A 21 -56.76 2.62 -23.01
CA PRO A 21 -56.22 1.33 -22.62
C PRO A 21 -55.25 0.86 -23.72
N ILE A 22 -53.98 0.62 -23.36
CA ILE A 22 -53.03 -0.02 -24.27
C ILE A 22 -53.09 -1.53 -24.01
N LEU A 23 -53.70 -2.27 -24.95
CA LEU A 23 -53.58 -3.72 -25.07
C LEU A 23 -52.42 -4.03 -26.00
N ALA A 24 -51.39 -4.72 -25.49
CA ALA A 24 -50.31 -5.25 -26.32
C ALA A 24 -50.76 -6.55 -26.98
N ASP A 25 -50.79 -6.60 -28.31
CA ASP A 25 -50.89 -7.86 -29.07
C ASP A 25 -49.48 -8.46 -29.24
N THR A 26 -49.43 -9.80 -29.26
CA THR A 26 -48.30 -10.73 -29.34
C THR A 26 -47.32 -10.53 -30.51
N ASN A 27 -47.52 -9.51 -31.35
CA ASN A 27 -46.68 -9.21 -32.51
C ASN A 27 -46.00 -7.82 -32.46
N ASN A 28 -45.92 -7.17 -31.28
CA ASN A 28 -45.11 -5.96 -31.06
C ASN A 28 -45.31 -4.83 -32.09
N LYS A 29 -46.56 -4.51 -32.44
CA LYS A 29 -46.90 -3.30 -33.20
C LYS A 29 -47.74 -2.36 -32.34
N LEU A 30 -47.27 -1.13 -32.15
CA LEU A 30 -48.07 -0.02 -31.61
C LEU A 30 -48.59 0.79 -32.79
N GLU A 31 -49.88 0.65 -33.10
CA GLU A 31 -50.54 1.53 -34.08
C GLU A 31 -51.22 2.69 -33.34
N THR A 32 -50.95 3.91 -33.78
CA THR A 32 -51.68 5.11 -33.34
C THR A 32 -52.15 5.88 -34.57
N ASN A 33 -53.37 6.39 -34.52
CA ASN A 33 -53.94 7.26 -35.56
C ASN A 33 -54.04 8.68 -35.01
N LEU A 34 -53.26 9.60 -35.57
CA LEU A 34 -53.47 11.03 -35.41
C LEU A 34 -54.57 11.46 -36.39
N GLN A 35 -55.72 11.90 -35.89
CA GLN A 35 -56.71 12.59 -36.71
C GLN A 35 -56.16 13.95 -37.15
N ASN A 36 -55.43 13.99 -38.27
CA ASN A 36 -55.54 15.09 -39.24
C ASN A 36 -54.73 14.94 -40.53
N ASN A 37 -54.00 13.85 -40.76
CA ASN A 37 -53.47 13.52 -42.08
C ASN A 37 -53.38 11.99 -42.18
N ASN A 38 -53.93 11.40 -43.24
CA ASN A 38 -54.06 9.94 -43.47
C ASN A 38 -52.72 9.17 -43.61
N SER A 39 -51.75 9.43 -42.74
CA SER A 39 -50.45 8.76 -42.69
C SER A 39 -50.45 7.76 -41.54
N LYS A 40 -50.45 6.46 -41.85
CA LYS A 40 -50.22 5.39 -40.87
C LYS A 40 -48.72 5.39 -40.51
N TYR A 41 -48.39 5.65 -39.25
CA TYR A 41 -47.04 5.44 -38.73
C TYR A 41 -46.96 4.06 -38.09
N THR A 42 -46.10 3.20 -38.63
CA THR A 42 -45.76 1.92 -38.02
C THR A 42 -44.43 2.13 -37.30
N ILE A 43 -44.44 2.07 -35.96
CA ILE A 43 -43.19 2.00 -35.19
C ILE A 43 -42.82 0.52 -35.12
N GLU A 44 -41.83 0.10 -35.90
CA GLU A 44 -41.17 -1.18 -35.69
C GLU A 44 -40.22 -1.04 -34.50
N ILE A 45 -40.57 -1.70 -33.39
CA ILE A 45 -39.66 -1.87 -32.27
C ILE A 45 -38.66 -2.94 -32.72
N PRO A 46 -37.34 -2.65 -32.77
CA PRO A 46 -36.34 -3.65 -33.11
C PRO A 46 -36.55 -4.88 -32.23
N SER A 47 -36.67 -6.05 -32.85
CA SER A 47 -36.85 -7.31 -32.12
C SER A 47 -35.74 -7.44 -31.09
N LYS A 48 -36.13 -7.54 -29.81
CA LYS A 48 -35.23 -7.78 -28.68
C LYS A 48 -34.46 -9.08 -28.98
N GLN A 49 -33.19 -8.99 -29.36
CA GLN A 49 -32.34 -10.17 -29.41
C GLN A 49 -32.16 -10.62 -27.95
N TYR A 50 -32.59 -11.84 -27.64
CA TYR A 50 -32.51 -12.39 -26.28
C TYR A 50 -31.05 -12.69 -25.98
N TYR A 51 -30.41 -11.84 -25.18
CA TYR A 51 -29.11 -12.11 -24.59
C TYR A 51 -29.27 -13.16 -23.48
N ASN A 52 -28.49 -14.24 -23.51
CA ASN A 52 -28.35 -15.07 -22.32
C ASN A 52 -27.34 -14.41 -21.38
N HIS A 53 -27.84 -14.01 -20.21
CA HIS A 53 -27.04 -13.46 -19.12
C HIS A 53 -26.95 -14.50 -18.01
N THR A 54 -25.73 -14.86 -17.61
CA THR A 54 -25.46 -15.80 -16.53
C THR A 54 -24.72 -15.10 -15.40
N GLU A 55 -25.13 -15.33 -14.16
CA GLU A 55 -24.56 -14.68 -12.98
C GLU A 55 -23.90 -15.69 -12.06
N PHE A 56 -22.59 -15.56 -11.86
CA PHE A 56 -21.84 -16.27 -10.83
C PHE A 56 -21.55 -15.32 -9.68
N ILE A 57 -22.57 -15.06 -8.85
CA ILE A 57 -22.52 -14.08 -7.76
C ILE A 57 -22.77 -14.78 -6.43
N GLY A 58 -21.76 -14.89 -5.57
CA GLY A 58 -21.91 -15.28 -4.17
C GLY A 58 -22.22 -14.09 -3.26
N VAL A 59 -22.53 -14.35 -1.99
CA VAL A 59 -22.67 -13.28 -0.98
C VAL A 59 -21.34 -12.55 -0.73
N ASP A 60 -20.23 -13.22 -1.02
CA ASP A 60 -18.88 -12.68 -0.99
C ASP A 60 -18.02 -13.31 -2.11
N ARG A 61 -16.76 -12.85 -2.21
CA ARG A 61 -15.77 -13.33 -3.20
C ARG A 61 -15.47 -14.83 -3.09
N TYR A 62 -15.58 -15.40 -1.88
CA TYR A 62 -15.26 -16.81 -1.64
C TYR A 62 -16.38 -17.67 -2.19
N GLU A 63 -17.63 -17.32 -1.90
CA GLU A 63 -18.79 -18.02 -2.46
C GLU A 63 -18.91 -17.82 -3.97
N THR A 64 -18.56 -16.65 -4.50
CA THR A 64 -18.45 -16.43 -5.96
C THR A 64 -17.50 -17.45 -6.59
N ALA A 65 -16.32 -17.66 -6.01
CA ALA A 65 -15.36 -18.64 -6.52
C ALA A 65 -15.87 -20.08 -6.43
N LEU A 66 -16.58 -20.45 -5.36
CA LEU A 66 -17.22 -21.77 -5.25
C LEU A 66 -18.25 -21.99 -6.37
N LYS A 67 -19.07 -20.98 -6.67
CA LYS A 67 -20.05 -21.03 -7.75
C LYS A 67 -19.37 -21.19 -9.11
N ILE A 68 -18.32 -20.42 -9.39
CA ILE A 68 -17.51 -20.55 -10.61
C ILE A 68 -17.00 -21.99 -10.74
N ALA A 69 -16.44 -22.56 -9.67
CA ALA A 69 -15.93 -23.93 -9.69
C ALA A 69 -17.01 -24.97 -9.98
N GLN A 70 -18.16 -24.87 -9.32
CA GLN A 70 -19.31 -25.75 -9.54
C GLN A 70 -19.84 -25.69 -10.97
N GLU A 71 -20.07 -24.48 -11.49
CA GLU A 71 -20.61 -24.26 -12.83
C GLU A 71 -19.61 -24.63 -13.93
N SER A 72 -18.31 -24.49 -13.65
CA SER A 72 -17.25 -24.92 -14.56
C SER A 72 -17.05 -26.44 -14.62
N GLY A 73 -17.66 -27.19 -13.68
CA GLY A 73 -17.44 -28.62 -13.47
C GLY A 73 -16.06 -28.99 -12.91
N LYS A 74 -15.24 -28.03 -12.49
CA LYS A 74 -13.84 -28.22 -12.07
C LYS A 74 -13.72 -28.25 -10.55
N THR A 75 -14.27 -29.29 -9.94
CA THR A 75 -14.30 -29.46 -8.48
C THR A 75 -13.24 -30.42 -7.94
N ASP A 76 -12.70 -31.29 -8.80
CA ASP A 76 -11.80 -32.38 -8.37
C ASP A 76 -10.38 -31.88 -8.08
N ARG A 77 -9.94 -30.82 -8.78
CA ARG A 77 -8.65 -30.17 -8.57
C ARG A 77 -8.86 -28.69 -8.27
N LEU A 78 -8.33 -28.25 -7.13
CA LEU A 78 -8.48 -26.87 -6.68
C LEU A 78 -7.11 -26.21 -6.47
N ILE A 79 -7.00 -24.95 -6.84
CA ILE A 79 -5.85 -24.10 -6.53
C ILE A 79 -6.28 -23.10 -5.48
N ILE A 80 -5.72 -23.22 -4.27
CA ILE A 80 -6.01 -22.36 -3.14
C ILE A 80 -5.01 -21.20 -3.12
N VAL A 81 -5.56 -19.99 -3.06
CA VAL A 81 -4.78 -18.75 -3.00
C VAL A 81 -5.28 -17.88 -1.85
N ASN A 82 -4.43 -17.00 -1.33
CA ASN A 82 -4.87 -16.02 -0.35
C ASN A 82 -5.64 -14.89 -1.07
N GLY A 83 -6.92 -14.71 -0.70
CA GLY A 83 -7.83 -13.69 -1.23
C GLY A 83 -8.02 -12.46 -0.33
N SER A 84 -7.26 -12.36 0.77
CA SER A 84 -7.21 -11.20 1.69
C SER A 84 -5.94 -10.36 1.43
N ASN A 85 -5.09 -10.15 2.44
CA ASN A 85 -3.96 -9.20 2.40
C ASN A 85 -2.79 -9.67 1.52
N HIS A 86 -2.83 -10.89 0.96
CA HIS A 86 -1.75 -11.49 0.17
C HIS A 86 -2.15 -11.87 -1.28
N ILE A 87 -3.10 -11.14 -1.89
CA ILE A 87 -3.55 -11.40 -3.28
C ILE A 87 -2.42 -11.44 -4.32
N TYR A 88 -1.27 -10.84 -4.02
CA TYR A 88 -0.13 -10.75 -4.93
C TYR A 88 0.53 -12.10 -5.22
N ASP A 89 0.54 -13.03 -4.26
CA ASP A 89 1.09 -14.38 -4.47
C ASP A 89 0.19 -15.19 -5.42
N ALA A 90 -1.10 -14.82 -5.50
CA ALA A 90 -2.10 -15.46 -6.34
C ALA A 90 -1.99 -15.08 -7.83
N LEU A 91 -1.31 -13.97 -8.18
CA LEU A 91 -1.30 -13.43 -9.55
C LEU A 91 -0.69 -14.37 -10.59
N SER A 92 0.19 -15.28 -10.15
CA SER A 92 0.83 -16.28 -11.01
C SER A 92 0.04 -17.58 -11.14
N ALA A 93 -1.08 -17.75 -10.43
CA ALA A 93 -1.82 -19.01 -10.35
C ALA A 93 -2.63 -19.35 -11.60
N ALA A 94 -3.01 -18.36 -12.41
CA ALA A 94 -3.85 -18.54 -13.60
C ALA A 94 -3.33 -19.57 -14.61
N PRO A 95 -2.07 -19.53 -15.08
CA PRO A 95 -1.57 -20.55 -16.00
C PRO A 95 -1.54 -21.96 -15.40
N LEU A 96 -1.33 -22.08 -14.08
CA LEU A 96 -1.40 -23.37 -13.40
C LEU A 96 -2.82 -23.94 -13.42
N SER A 97 -3.83 -23.08 -13.30
CA SER A 97 -5.25 -23.48 -13.40
C SER A 97 -5.58 -24.08 -14.76
N GLY A 98 -5.02 -23.52 -15.84
CA GLY A 98 -5.13 -24.06 -17.19
C GLY A 98 -4.45 -25.42 -17.33
N LYS A 99 -3.19 -25.52 -16.86
CA LYS A 99 -2.42 -26.78 -16.91
C LYS A 99 -3.10 -27.94 -16.17
N LEU A 100 -3.65 -27.64 -14.99
CA LEU A 100 -4.28 -28.64 -14.12
C LEU A 100 -5.77 -28.84 -14.41
N ASP A 101 -6.34 -28.07 -15.32
CA ASP A 101 -7.79 -27.94 -15.51
C ASP A 101 -8.54 -27.77 -14.17
N ALA A 102 -8.02 -26.87 -13.33
CA ALA A 102 -8.42 -26.66 -11.94
C ALA A 102 -9.12 -25.30 -11.75
N SER A 103 -9.96 -25.19 -10.72
CA SER A 103 -10.53 -23.90 -10.30
C SER A 103 -9.68 -23.21 -9.25
N ILE A 104 -9.59 -21.88 -9.33
CA ILE A 104 -8.89 -21.05 -8.33
C ILE A 104 -9.89 -20.65 -7.24
N ILE A 105 -9.60 -21.03 -6.00
CA ILE A 105 -10.41 -20.74 -4.82
C ILE A 105 -9.63 -19.80 -3.90
N PRO A 106 -9.95 -18.49 -3.88
CA PRO A 106 -9.43 -17.59 -2.87
C PRO A 106 -9.98 -17.95 -1.49
N ILE A 107 -9.16 -17.79 -0.45
CA ILE A 107 -9.55 -17.94 0.95
C ILE A 107 -9.00 -16.78 1.78
N ASN A 108 -9.62 -16.51 2.93
CA ASN A 108 -8.97 -15.75 4.00
C ASN A 108 -8.62 -16.70 5.14
N PRO A 109 -7.34 -17.04 5.37
CA PRO A 109 -6.94 -17.96 6.43
C PRO A 109 -7.53 -17.67 7.80
N ASP A 110 -7.71 -16.39 8.13
CA ASP A 110 -8.22 -15.94 9.44
C ASP A 110 -9.76 -16.07 9.55
N LYS A 111 -10.45 -16.22 8.41
CA LYS A 111 -11.91 -16.21 8.34
C LYS A 111 -12.43 -17.08 7.19
N ILE A 112 -12.32 -18.40 7.35
CA ILE A 112 -12.84 -19.37 6.39
C ILE A 112 -14.17 -19.94 6.87
N SER A 113 -15.17 -19.95 5.98
CA SER A 113 -16.45 -20.57 6.28
C SER A 113 -16.37 -22.10 6.25
N SER A 114 -17.18 -22.77 7.07
CA SER A 114 -17.31 -24.24 7.03
C SER A 114 -17.78 -24.75 5.66
N LYS A 115 -18.56 -23.94 4.93
CA LYS A 115 -18.98 -24.22 3.55
C LYS A 115 -17.77 -24.31 2.60
N THR A 116 -16.84 -23.36 2.70
CA THR A 116 -15.61 -23.35 1.90
C THR A 116 -14.70 -24.53 2.26
N ILE A 117 -14.52 -24.83 3.55
CA ILE A 117 -13.72 -25.99 4.00
C ILE A 117 -14.31 -27.31 3.48
N ASN A 118 -15.64 -27.49 3.59
CA ASN A 118 -16.30 -28.69 3.10
C ASN A 118 -16.19 -28.83 1.58
N PHE A 119 -16.27 -27.73 0.84
CA PHE A 119 -16.05 -27.74 -0.59
C PHE A 119 -14.62 -28.17 -0.95
N ILE A 120 -13.62 -27.62 -0.28
CA ILE A 120 -12.21 -27.96 -0.51
C ILE A 120 -11.94 -29.44 -0.18
N ASN A 121 -12.51 -29.94 0.93
CA ASN A 121 -12.33 -31.33 1.36
C ASN A 121 -13.00 -32.37 0.43
N ASN A 122 -13.86 -31.94 -0.49
CA ASN A 122 -14.44 -32.82 -1.51
C ASN A 122 -13.57 -32.93 -2.77
N ALA A 123 -12.49 -32.14 -2.88
CA ALA A 123 -11.56 -32.24 -3.99
C ALA A 123 -10.59 -33.42 -3.79
N ASP A 124 -10.16 -34.01 -4.90
CA ASP A 124 -9.16 -35.07 -4.90
C ASP A 124 -7.76 -34.52 -4.65
N GLU A 125 -7.43 -33.38 -5.28
CA GLU A 125 -6.10 -32.77 -5.19
C GLU A 125 -6.18 -31.25 -5.04
N VAL A 126 -5.37 -30.74 -4.10
CA VAL A 126 -5.31 -29.33 -3.76
C VAL A 126 -3.90 -28.79 -3.98
N TYR A 127 -3.81 -27.67 -4.69
CA TYR A 127 -2.58 -26.92 -4.91
C TYR A 127 -2.62 -25.63 -4.11
N ILE A 128 -1.65 -25.39 -3.23
CA ILE A 128 -1.58 -24.19 -2.41
C ILE A 128 -0.49 -23.26 -2.97
N ILE A 129 -0.85 -22.03 -3.31
CA ILE A 129 0.10 -21.03 -3.81
C ILE A 129 0.53 -20.09 -2.69
N GLY A 130 1.85 -19.96 -2.50
CA GLY A 130 2.47 -19.19 -1.44
C GLY A 130 2.97 -20.05 -0.27
N MET A 131 3.89 -19.48 0.52
CA MET A 131 4.43 -20.11 1.74
C MET A 131 3.50 -19.90 2.94
N TYR A 132 3.94 -20.31 4.13
CA TYR A 132 3.12 -20.32 5.34
C TYR A 132 2.63 -18.93 5.80
N ASN A 133 3.31 -17.85 5.40
CA ASN A 133 2.84 -16.48 5.66
C ASN A 133 1.58 -16.13 4.84
N ALA A 134 1.41 -16.72 3.66
CA ALA A 134 0.23 -16.49 2.82
C ALA A 134 -0.91 -17.45 3.17
N ILE A 135 -0.59 -18.75 3.34
CA ILE A 135 -1.55 -19.78 3.73
C ILE A 135 -0.89 -20.64 4.81
N PRO A 136 -1.29 -20.50 6.09
CA PRO A 136 -0.67 -21.17 7.23
C PRO A 136 -0.63 -22.69 7.10
N LYS A 137 0.38 -23.29 7.74
CA LYS A 137 0.55 -24.74 7.77
C LYS A 137 -0.61 -25.46 8.48
N ASP A 138 -1.22 -24.80 9.47
CA ASP A 138 -2.33 -25.37 10.22
C ASP A 138 -3.59 -25.49 9.35
N PHE A 139 -3.83 -24.51 8.48
CA PHE A 139 -4.90 -24.61 7.48
C PHE A 139 -4.65 -25.79 6.55
N GLU A 140 -3.45 -25.92 5.98
CA GLU A 140 -3.07 -27.06 5.14
C GLU A 140 -3.27 -28.39 5.86
N SER A 141 -2.86 -28.48 7.12
CA SER A 141 -2.98 -29.68 7.96
C SER A 141 -4.42 -30.02 8.31
N SER A 142 -5.34 -29.05 8.26
CA SER A 142 -6.77 -29.24 8.54
C SER A 142 -7.54 -29.84 7.36
N LEU A 143 -6.97 -29.80 6.14
CA LEU A 143 -7.63 -30.29 4.94
C LEU A 143 -7.64 -31.82 4.88
N LYS A 144 -8.78 -32.37 4.49
CA LYS A 144 -9.02 -33.81 4.34
C LYS A 144 -9.10 -34.17 2.86
N VAL A 145 -8.01 -33.93 2.13
CA VAL A 145 -7.89 -34.17 0.69
C VAL A 145 -6.80 -35.20 0.41
N ASN A 146 -6.92 -35.95 -0.70
CA ASN A 146 -6.03 -37.08 -0.97
C ASN A 146 -4.59 -36.65 -1.26
N ARG A 147 -4.42 -35.49 -1.90
CA ARG A 147 -3.11 -34.94 -2.23
C ARG A 147 -3.07 -33.43 -2.10
N ILE A 148 -2.04 -32.94 -1.41
CA ILE A 148 -1.76 -31.51 -1.30
C ILE A 148 -0.38 -31.24 -1.92
N VAL A 149 -0.31 -30.20 -2.76
CA VAL A 149 0.93 -29.72 -3.36
C VAL A 149 1.08 -28.22 -3.06
N ARG A 150 2.09 -27.84 -2.29
CA ARG A 150 2.41 -26.43 -2.05
C ARG A 150 3.47 -25.92 -3.01
N ILE A 151 3.21 -24.76 -3.61
CA ILE A 151 4.15 -24.05 -4.49
C ILE A 151 4.31 -22.63 -3.94
N GLY A 152 5.42 -22.39 -3.23
CA GLY A 152 5.73 -21.09 -2.63
C GLY A 152 7.22 -20.77 -2.65
N GLY A 153 7.54 -19.53 -2.94
CA GLY A 153 8.87 -18.93 -2.81
C GLY A 153 8.99 -18.10 -1.52
N LYS A 154 10.19 -17.56 -1.27
CA LYS A 154 10.43 -16.61 -0.17
C LYS A 154 9.58 -15.33 -0.31
N ASP A 155 9.20 -15.01 -1.54
CA ASP A 155 8.34 -13.89 -1.91
C ASP A 155 7.49 -14.24 -3.14
N ARG A 156 6.68 -13.27 -3.61
CA ARG A 156 5.81 -13.39 -4.79
C ARG A 156 6.56 -13.62 -6.10
N PHE A 157 7.80 -13.12 -6.20
CA PHE A 157 8.61 -13.19 -7.42
C PHE A 157 9.12 -14.62 -7.58
N GLU A 158 9.75 -15.16 -6.54
CA GLU A 158 10.18 -16.56 -6.51
C GLU A 158 8.98 -17.52 -6.58
N THR A 159 7.83 -17.17 -5.98
CA THR A 159 6.59 -17.95 -6.13
C THR A 159 6.17 -18.03 -7.60
N SER A 160 6.18 -16.91 -8.34
CA SER A 160 5.84 -16.90 -9.77
C SER A 160 6.81 -17.73 -10.63
N GLU A 161 8.10 -17.74 -10.29
CA GLU A 161 9.12 -18.54 -10.97
C GLU A 161 9.00 -20.04 -10.67
N LYS A 162 8.61 -20.39 -9.44
CA LYS A 162 8.30 -21.76 -9.05
C LYS A 162 7.05 -22.27 -9.75
N VAL A 163 6.01 -21.44 -9.85
CA VAL A 163 4.83 -21.78 -10.66
C VAL A 163 5.24 -21.98 -12.13
N ALA A 164 6.03 -21.08 -12.71
CA ALA A 164 6.53 -21.23 -14.08
C ALA A 164 7.33 -22.53 -14.27
N SER A 165 8.24 -22.84 -13.34
CA SER A 165 8.99 -24.11 -13.34
C SER A 165 8.06 -25.32 -13.28
N TYR A 166 6.94 -25.22 -12.55
CA TYR A 166 5.93 -26.26 -12.49
C TYR A 166 5.18 -26.43 -13.81
N LEU A 167 5.00 -25.37 -14.63
CA LEU A 167 4.31 -25.44 -15.93
C LEU A 167 5.08 -26.29 -16.95
N GLY A 168 6.41 -26.30 -16.89
CA GLY A 168 7.25 -27.08 -17.79
C GLY A 168 7.73 -26.26 -18.98
N LYS A 169 7.54 -26.74 -20.20
CA LYS A 169 8.00 -26.05 -21.42
C LYS A 169 6.93 -25.07 -21.92
N TYR A 170 7.36 -23.85 -22.21
CA TYR A 170 6.58 -22.76 -22.80
C TYR A 170 7.50 -21.93 -23.69
N ASP A 171 6.94 -21.29 -24.71
CA ASP A 171 7.69 -20.44 -25.65
C ASP A 171 7.42 -18.94 -25.39
N THR A 172 6.49 -18.60 -24.49
CA THR A 172 6.13 -17.22 -24.15
C THR A 172 5.94 -17.06 -22.64
N ALA A 173 6.34 -15.91 -22.08
CA ALA A 173 6.06 -15.53 -20.70
C ALA A 173 5.52 -14.09 -20.62
N TYR A 174 4.52 -13.88 -19.76
CA TYR A 174 3.94 -12.57 -19.50
C TYR A 174 4.62 -11.92 -18.30
N LEU A 175 5.18 -10.73 -18.49
CA LEU A 175 5.83 -9.96 -17.42
C LEU A 175 4.86 -8.95 -16.86
N VAL A 176 4.67 -8.98 -15.54
CA VAL A 176 3.76 -8.08 -14.83
C VAL A 176 4.42 -7.53 -13.58
N ASN A 177 4.10 -6.28 -13.23
CA ASN A 177 4.59 -5.69 -11.99
C ASN A 177 3.96 -6.37 -10.76
N GLY A 178 4.79 -6.92 -9.86
CA GLY A 178 4.33 -7.66 -8.69
C GLY A 178 3.79 -6.82 -7.52
N PHE A 179 3.85 -5.49 -7.59
CA PHE A 179 3.38 -4.57 -6.55
C PHE A 179 2.11 -3.82 -6.96
N GLU A 180 2.06 -3.32 -8.19
CA GLU A 180 0.98 -2.45 -8.65
C GLU A 180 0.29 -2.95 -9.93
N GLY A 181 0.71 -4.11 -10.44
CA GLY A 181 0.23 -4.72 -11.69
C GLY A 181 -0.90 -5.73 -11.52
N ILE A 182 -1.67 -5.72 -10.42
CA ILE A 182 -2.77 -6.69 -10.19
C ILE A 182 -3.73 -6.72 -11.38
N ALA A 183 -4.16 -5.54 -11.86
CA ALA A 183 -5.11 -5.46 -12.97
C ALA A 183 -4.52 -5.95 -14.30
N ASP A 184 -3.22 -5.72 -14.51
CA ASP A 184 -2.47 -6.18 -15.68
C ASP A 184 -2.37 -7.71 -15.66
N ALA A 185 -2.01 -8.31 -14.52
CA ALA A 185 -1.94 -9.75 -14.33
C ALA A 185 -3.31 -10.41 -14.53
N VAL A 186 -4.33 -9.89 -13.87
CA VAL A 186 -5.70 -10.43 -13.97
C VAL A 186 -6.27 -10.30 -15.38
N SER A 187 -5.92 -9.25 -16.13
CA SER A 187 -6.36 -9.10 -17.51
C SER A 187 -5.77 -10.16 -18.44
N ILE A 188 -4.50 -10.55 -18.24
CA ILE A 188 -3.86 -11.58 -19.07
C ILE A 188 -4.13 -13.01 -18.56
N SER A 189 -4.63 -13.17 -17.33
CA SER A 189 -4.88 -14.47 -16.69
C SER A 189 -5.65 -15.49 -17.54
N PRO A 190 -6.77 -15.15 -18.21
CA PRO A 190 -7.48 -16.12 -19.05
C PRO A 190 -6.63 -16.61 -20.22
N VAL A 191 -5.84 -15.73 -20.84
CA VAL A 191 -4.92 -16.08 -21.93
C VAL A 191 -3.80 -16.98 -21.43
N ALA A 192 -3.20 -16.62 -20.28
CA ALA A 192 -2.17 -17.42 -19.63
C ALA A 192 -2.67 -18.82 -19.25
N ALA A 193 -3.92 -18.94 -18.80
CA ALA A 193 -4.56 -20.22 -18.53
C ALA A 193 -4.82 -21.03 -19.82
N ARG A 194 -5.32 -20.40 -20.88
CA ARG A 194 -5.57 -21.07 -22.17
C ARG A 194 -4.29 -21.64 -22.78
N ASP A 195 -3.26 -20.81 -22.83
CA ASP A 195 -2.02 -21.08 -23.57
C ASP A 195 -0.94 -21.73 -22.68
N ILE A 196 -1.21 -21.87 -21.38
CA ILE A 196 -0.30 -22.47 -20.37
C ILE A 196 1.05 -21.72 -20.30
N ASN A 197 1.02 -20.41 -20.56
CA ASN A 197 2.20 -19.53 -20.52
C ASN A 197 2.32 -18.85 -19.14
N PRO A 198 3.49 -18.85 -18.50
CA PRO A 198 3.65 -18.30 -17.16
C PRO A 198 3.40 -16.78 -17.11
N ILE A 199 2.84 -16.35 -15.98
CA ILE A 199 2.87 -14.95 -15.54
C ILE A 199 4.04 -14.83 -14.56
N ILE A 200 5.09 -14.14 -14.98
CA ILE A 200 6.28 -13.86 -14.19
C ILE A 200 6.15 -12.47 -13.59
N LEU A 201 6.23 -12.40 -12.26
CA LEU A 201 6.18 -11.14 -11.55
C LEU A 201 7.58 -10.50 -11.55
N THR A 202 7.63 -9.19 -11.76
CA THR A 202 8.87 -8.41 -11.71
C THR A 202 8.64 -7.03 -11.08
N ARG A 203 9.72 -6.28 -10.89
CA ARG A 203 9.68 -4.87 -10.47
C ARG A 203 9.77 -3.95 -11.68
N LYS A 204 9.43 -2.68 -11.49
CA LYS A 204 9.45 -1.68 -12.57
C LYS A 204 10.78 -1.63 -13.29
N ASP A 205 11.86 -1.50 -12.52
CA ASP A 205 13.21 -1.26 -13.01
C ASP A 205 14.19 -2.40 -12.66
N LYS A 206 13.65 -3.60 -12.33
CA LYS A 206 14.46 -4.82 -12.19
C LYS A 206 14.02 -5.90 -13.17
N TYR A 207 14.94 -6.80 -13.49
CA TYR A 207 14.64 -8.04 -14.20
C TYR A 207 13.92 -9.02 -13.26
N PRO A 208 13.21 -10.02 -13.80
CA PRO A 208 12.89 -11.21 -13.04
C PRO A 208 14.16 -11.79 -12.42
N ASP A 209 14.09 -12.27 -11.18
CA ASP A 209 15.23 -12.82 -10.46
C ASP A 209 15.80 -14.05 -11.20
N ARG A 210 14.94 -14.73 -11.96
CA ARG A 210 15.29 -15.77 -12.93
C ARG A 210 14.84 -15.41 -14.34
N ILE A 211 15.82 -15.29 -15.24
CA ILE A 211 15.58 -15.22 -16.68
C ILE A 211 15.52 -16.64 -17.24
N PHE A 212 14.48 -16.92 -18.01
CA PHE A 212 14.32 -18.17 -18.75
C PHE A 212 14.85 -17.95 -20.16
N ASN A 213 15.78 -18.79 -20.60
CA ASN A 213 16.38 -18.66 -21.94
C ASN A 213 15.41 -19.19 -23.01
N ASP A 214 15.56 -18.69 -24.24
CA ASP A 214 14.85 -19.15 -25.44
C ASP A 214 13.31 -18.99 -25.41
N ILE A 215 12.80 -18.00 -24.67
CA ILE A 215 11.36 -17.65 -24.66
C ILE A 215 11.11 -16.20 -25.07
N HIS A 216 9.92 -15.94 -25.61
CA HIS A 216 9.46 -14.59 -25.92
C HIS A 216 8.78 -13.95 -24.70
N TYR A 217 9.17 -12.72 -24.38
CA TYR A 217 8.59 -11.98 -23.27
C TYR A 217 7.57 -10.95 -23.76
N ILE A 218 6.41 -10.91 -23.10
CA ILE A 218 5.38 -9.89 -23.35
C ILE A 218 5.08 -9.16 -22.04
N ILE A 219 5.38 -7.88 -21.99
CA ILE A 219 5.06 -7.02 -20.85
C ILE A 219 3.59 -6.62 -20.91
N ILE A 220 2.88 -6.81 -19.79
CA ILE A 220 1.52 -6.32 -19.61
C ILE A 220 1.55 -5.15 -18.63
N GLY A 221 1.06 -4.00 -19.07
CA GLY A 221 1.06 -2.75 -18.31
C GLY A 221 2.05 -1.71 -18.86
N GLY A 222 1.79 -0.44 -18.53
CA GLY A 222 2.53 0.70 -19.08
C GLY A 222 3.93 0.90 -18.50
N ASN A 223 4.64 1.92 -19.00
CA ASN A 223 6.00 2.27 -18.56
C ASN A 223 6.10 2.56 -17.04
N LYS A 224 5.01 3.08 -16.44
CA LYS A 224 4.92 3.29 -14.99
C LYS A 224 4.98 1.97 -14.19
N ARG A 225 4.62 0.83 -14.80
CA ARG A 225 4.62 -0.50 -14.17
C ARG A 225 5.90 -1.28 -14.45
N ILE A 226 6.34 -1.33 -15.70
CA ILE A 226 7.61 -1.96 -16.12
C ILE A 226 8.24 -1.02 -17.14
N SER A 227 9.49 -0.60 -16.94
CA SER A 227 10.08 0.47 -17.75
C SER A 227 10.37 0.07 -19.20
N TYR A 228 10.42 1.06 -20.08
CA TYR A 228 10.84 0.89 -21.48
C TYR A 228 12.29 0.43 -21.59
N GLU A 229 13.14 0.75 -20.62
CA GLU A 229 14.49 0.22 -20.55
C GLU A 229 14.49 -1.30 -20.37
N ASN A 230 13.71 -1.80 -19.40
CA ASN A 230 13.54 -3.23 -19.19
C ASN A 230 12.92 -3.92 -20.40
N GLN A 231 11.95 -3.28 -21.06
CA GLN A 231 11.40 -3.78 -22.32
C GLN A 231 12.49 -3.97 -23.39
N LYS A 232 13.30 -2.93 -23.65
CA LYS A 232 14.38 -2.98 -24.65
C LYS A 232 15.40 -4.05 -24.29
N LYS A 233 15.80 -4.09 -23.02
CA LYS A 233 16.78 -5.03 -22.49
C LYS A 233 16.34 -6.49 -22.58
N MET A 234 15.06 -6.78 -22.37
CA MET A 234 14.50 -8.13 -22.47
C MET A 234 14.04 -8.50 -23.89
N ASN A 235 14.15 -7.57 -24.85
CA ASN A 235 13.57 -7.70 -26.18
C ASN A 235 12.09 -8.13 -26.13
N ALA A 236 11.33 -7.49 -25.24
CA ALA A 236 9.95 -7.86 -24.96
C ALA A 236 8.94 -7.01 -25.75
N ASP A 237 7.84 -7.64 -26.17
CA ASP A 237 6.66 -6.91 -26.64
C ASP A 237 5.94 -6.23 -25.46
N ARG A 238 5.08 -5.26 -25.73
CA ARG A 238 4.25 -4.61 -24.70
C ARG A 238 2.80 -4.51 -25.11
N ILE A 239 1.90 -4.78 -24.17
CA ILE A 239 0.47 -4.46 -24.26
C ILE A 239 0.12 -3.58 -23.06
N ALA A 240 -0.25 -2.33 -23.32
CA ALA A 240 -0.54 -1.34 -22.29
C ALA A 240 -1.50 -0.28 -22.80
N GLY A 241 -2.55 0.00 -22.05
CA GLY A 241 -3.42 1.16 -22.22
C GLY A 241 -3.09 2.27 -21.21
N ALA A 242 -3.80 3.40 -21.31
CA ALA A 242 -3.68 4.52 -20.37
C ALA A 242 -4.15 4.15 -18.96
N ASP A 243 -5.09 3.21 -18.84
CA ASP A 243 -5.54 2.65 -17.58
C ASP A 243 -5.82 1.13 -17.65
N ARG A 244 -6.21 0.55 -16.52
CA ARG A 244 -6.45 -0.91 -16.39
C ARG A 244 -7.51 -1.42 -17.35
N TYR A 245 -8.48 -0.59 -17.71
CA TYR A 245 -9.60 -1.00 -18.55
C TYR A 245 -9.18 -0.97 -20.02
N GLU A 246 -8.39 0.02 -20.42
CA GLU A 246 -7.82 0.07 -21.76
C GLU A 246 -6.80 -1.05 -21.98
N THR A 247 -5.92 -1.34 -21.00
CA THR A 247 -5.04 -2.52 -21.08
C THR A 247 -5.84 -3.81 -21.23
N ASN A 248 -6.92 -3.97 -20.45
CA ASN A 248 -7.80 -5.12 -20.55
C ASN A 248 -8.48 -5.23 -21.93
N LYS A 249 -8.99 -4.12 -22.47
CA LYS A 249 -9.56 -4.08 -23.82
C LYS A 249 -8.54 -4.47 -24.89
N LEU A 250 -7.32 -3.93 -24.84
CA LEU A 250 -6.26 -4.28 -25.80
C LEU A 250 -5.90 -5.77 -25.75
N ILE A 251 -5.94 -6.39 -24.57
CA ILE A 251 -5.76 -7.84 -24.42
C ILE A 251 -6.95 -8.59 -25.05
N LEU A 252 -8.18 -8.16 -24.77
CA LEU A 252 -9.38 -8.76 -25.35
C LEU A 252 -9.33 -8.71 -26.89
N ASP A 253 -9.12 -7.53 -27.46
CA ASP A 253 -9.05 -7.30 -28.89
C ASP A 253 -7.92 -8.10 -29.57
N LYS A 254 -6.78 -8.30 -28.88
CA LYS A 254 -5.64 -9.04 -29.41
C LYS A 254 -5.83 -10.55 -29.38
N PHE A 255 -6.42 -11.09 -28.32
CA PHE A 255 -6.44 -12.54 -28.06
C PHE A 255 -7.80 -13.21 -28.24
N TYR A 256 -8.88 -12.43 -28.39
CA TYR A 256 -10.25 -12.92 -28.53
C TYR A 256 -10.97 -12.20 -29.67
N SER A 257 -11.11 -12.88 -30.80
CA SER A 257 -11.84 -12.38 -31.97
C SER A 257 -13.31 -12.78 -32.00
N ASN A 258 -13.68 -13.82 -31.24
CA ASN A 258 -15.07 -14.27 -31.14
C ASN A 258 -15.88 -13.35 -30.22
N LYS A 259 -17.01 -12.84 -30.71
CA LYS A 259 -17.91 -11.93 -29.99
C LYS A 259 -19.18 -12.58 -29.42
N ASP A 260 -19.23 -13.90 -29.36
CA ASP A 260 -20.41 -14.64 -28.90
C ASP A 260 -20.53 -14.70 -27.37
N TYR A 261 -19.41 -14.72 -26.65
CA TYR A 261 -19.35 -14.85 -25.19
C TYR A 261 -18.32 -13.89 -24.61
N ILE A 262 -18.60 -13.36 -23.42
CA ILE A 262 -17.61 -12.64 -22.61
C ILE A 262 -17.94 -12.75 -21.12
N SER A 263 -16.93 -12.98 -20.29
CA SER A 263 -17.07 -12.80 -18.84
C SER A 263 -16.82 -11.34 -18.48
N PHE A 264 -17.42 -10.84 -17.40
CA PHE A 264 -17.12 -9.51 -16.90
C PHE A 264 -17.17 -9.43 -15.37
N CYS A 265 -16.39 -8.52 -14.78
CA CYS A 265 -16.38 -8.30 -13.35
C CYS A 265 -16.10 -6.83 -13.01
N ASN A 266 -16.25 -6.48 -11.74
CA ASN A 266 -15.84 -5.17 -11.25
C ASN A 266 -14.33 -4.98 -11.41
N GLY A 267 -13.90 -3.98 -12.20
CA GLY A 267 -12.49 -3.67 -12.39
C GLY A 267 -11.81 -3.01 -11.17
N GLU A 268 -12.57 -2.71 -10.12
CA GLU A 268 -12.05 -2.24 -8.83
C GLU A 268 -11.75 -3.41 -7.87
N THR A 269 -12.44 -4.54 -8.00
CA THR A 269 -12.26 -5.74 -7.15
C THR A 269 -11.87 -6.96 -7.99
N LEU A 270 -10.56 -7.18 -8.13
CA LEU A 270 -9.99 -8.04 -9.18
C LEU A 270 -9.91 -9.54 -8.85
N ILE A 271 -10.22 -9.94 -7.61
CA ILE A 271 -10.12 -11.34 -7.16
C ILE A 271 -11.14 -12.26 -7.83
N ASP A 272 -12.32 -11.74 -8.19
CA ASP A 272 -13.37 -12.52 -8.85
C ASP A 272 -12.95 -12.88 -10.28
N ALA A 273 -12.27 -11.97 -10.99
CA ALA A 273 -11.70 -12.25 -12.31
C ALA A 273 -10.58 -13.30 -12.24
N LEU A 274 -9.73 -13.28 -11.21
CA LEU A 274 -8.72 -14.33 -11.04
C LEU A 274 -9.38 -15.71 -10.85
N SER A 275 -10.45 -15.79 -10.05
CA SER A 275 -11.21 -17.02 -9.83
C SER A 275 -11.84 -17.56 -11.11
N GLY A 276 -12.26 -16.66 -12.01
CA GLY A 276 -12.83 -16.98 -13.32
C GLY A 276 -11.83 -17.19 -14.46
N ALA A 277 -10.52 -17.13 -14.20
CA ALA A 277 -9.50 -17.15 -15.25
C ALA A 277 -9.57 -18.40 -16.15
N ASN A 278 -9.58 -19.61 -15.57
CA ASN A 278 -9.69 -20.85 -16.33
C ASN A 278 -11.06 -21.03 -16.98
N TYR A 279 -12.14 -20.60 -16.30
CA TYR A 279 -13.49 -20.68 -16.85
C TYR A 279 -13.63 -19.82 -18.11
N SER A 280 -13.00 -18.64 -18.12
CA SER A 280 -13.13 -17.65 -19.18
C SER A 280 -11.99 -17.70 -20.20
N LYS A 281 -11.17 -18.77 -20.19
CA LYS A 281 -9.94 -18.85 -20.98
C LYS A 281 -10.16 -18.77 -22.50
N ASP A 282 -11.35 -19.12 -22.98
CA ASP A 282 -11.66 -19.16 -24.42
C ASP A 282 -12.38 -17.91 -24.93
N PHE A 283 -12.83 -17.02 -24.03
CA PHE A 283 -13.65 -15.85 -24.39
C PHE A 283 -13.32 -14.56 -23.60
N GLY A 284 -12.36 -14.63 -22.66
CA GLY A 284 -11.82 -13.47 -21.95
C GLY A 284 -12.71 -12.93 -20.82
N ILE A 285 -12.13 -12.00 -20.06
CA ILE A 285 -12.81 -11.29 -18.96
C ILE A 285 -12.66 -9.78 -19.16
N ALA A 286 -13.79 -9.08 -19.28
CA ALA A 286 -13.87 -7.63 -19.31
C ALA A 286 -13.88 -7.04 -17.89
N LEU A 287 -12.96 -6.11 -17.64
CA LEU A 287 -12.96 -5.28 -16.43
C LEU A 287 -13.88 -4.08 -16.66
N ILE A 288 -14.89 -3.89 -15.82
CA ILE A 288 -15.87 -2.80 -15.99
C ILE A 288 -15.92 -1.84 -14.81
N ASN A 289 -16.29 -0.58 -15.10
CA ASN A 289 -16.48 0.49 -14.12
C ASN A 289 -17.66 1.38 -14.56
N ARG A 290 -18.42 1.87 -13.57
CA ARG A 290 -19.60 2.74 -13.72
C ARG A 290 -19.40 3.91 -14.69
N ASN A 291 -18.19 4.47 -14.79
CA ASN A 291 -17.95 5.75 -15.47
C ASN A 291 -17.13 5.67 -16.75
N LYS A 292 -16.60 4.50 -17.12
CA LYS A 292 -15.62 4.43 -18.22
C LYS A 292 -15.93 3.44 -19.36
N ASN A 293 -16.64 2.32 -19.12
CA ASN A 293 -16.57 1.18 -20.06
C ASN A 293 -17.85 0.33 -20.21
N HIS A 294 -19.05 0.95 -20.23
CA HIS A 294 -20.28 0.19 -20.51
C HIS A 294 -20.40 -0.28 -21.97
N ASN A 295 -19.68 0.35 -22.90
CA ASN A 295 -19.71 0.01 -24.33
C ASN A 295 -18.79 -1.17 -24.71
N LEU A 296 -18.20 -1.88 -23.73
CA LEU A 296 -17.35 -3.07 -23.98
C LEU A 296 -18.15 -4.37 -24.19
N LEU A 297 -19.49 -4.31 -24.10
CA LEU A 297 -20.39 -5.47 -24.12
C LEU A 297 -21.28 -5.50 -25.37
N ASP A 298 -20.70 -5.37 -26.57
CA ASP A 298 -21.36 -5.67 -27.85
C ASP A 298 -21.56 -7.20 -28.09
N TYR A 299 -21.42 -8.01 -27.05
CA TYR A 299 -21.33 -9.48 -27.12
C TYR A 299 -22.69 -10.15 -26.87
N ILE A 300 -22.95 -11.27 -27.55
CA ILE A 300 -24.29 -11.91 -27.62
C ILE A 300 -24.66 -12.66 -26.30
N ASN A 301 -23.67 -13.15 -25.54
CA ASN A 301 -23.89 -13.82 -24.26
C ASN A 301 -22.87 -13.32 -23.22
N THR A 302 -23.32 -13.08 -21.99
CA THR A 302 -22.47 -12.50 -20.95
C THR A 302 -22.50 -13.32 -19.66
N ILE A 303 -21.33 -13.47 -19.03
CA ILE A 303 -21.18 -14.12 -17.73
C ILE A 303 -20.65 -13.10 -16.72
N GLN A 304 -21.43 -12.80 -15.70
CA GLN A 304 -20.98 -11.94 -14.61
C GLN A 304 -20.23 -12.75 -13.55
N LEU A 305 -19.02 -12.33 -13.23
CA LEU A 305 -18.19 -12.88 -12.17
C LEU A 305 -18.19 -11.91 -10.98
N GLY A 306 -18.91 -12.27 -9.92
CA GLY A 306 -19.04 -11.43 -8.72
C GLY A 306 -20.03 -10.26 -8.86
N GLY A 307 -20.36 -9.64 -7.73
CA GLY A 307 -21.35 -8.57 -7.68
C GLY A 307 -20.79 -7.22 -8.15
N LEU A 308 -21.65 -6.42 -8.82
CA LEU A 308 -21.35 -5.03 -9.18
C LEU A 308 -22.17 -4.09 -8.28
N PRO A 309 -21.59 -2.99 -7.78
CA PRO A 309 -22.34 -2.01 -7.00
C PRO A 309 -23.24 -1.10 -7.87
N PHE A 310 -23.37 -1.39 -9.17
CA PHE A 310 -24.12 -0.62 -10.15
C PHE A 310 -24.68 -1.53 -11.24
N ASP A 311 -25.78 -1.10 -11.87
CA ASP A 311 -26.37 -1.76 -13.04
C ASP A 311 -25.53 -1.49 -14.30
N VAL A 312 -25.47 -2.47 -15.21
CA VAL A 312 -24.81 -2.35 -16.51
C VAL A 312 -25.87 -2.16 -17.60
N ASP A 313 -25.86 -1.02 -18.28
CA ASP A 313 -26.75 -0.71 -19.40
C ASP A 313 -26.11 -1.20 -20.72
N PHE A 314 -26.68 -2.22 -21.36
CA PHE A 314 -26.22 -2.71 -22.67
C PHE A 314 -26.73 -1.78 -23.80
N VAL A 315 -25.83 -1.08 -24.51
CA VAL A 315 -26.19 -0.17 -25.62
C VAL A 315 -25.68 -0.73 -26.95
N TYR A 316 -26.58 -0.87 -27.94
CA TYR A 316 -26.25 -1.33 -29.30
C TYR A 316 -25.88 -0.17 -30.23
N THR A 317 -24.88 -0.37 -31.11
CA THR A 317 -24.75 0.39 -32.37
C THR A 317 -24.56 -0.56 -33.55
N SER A 318 -25.32 -0.37 -34.64
CA SER A 318 -25.25 -1.18 -35.85
C SER A 318 -24.90 -0.32 -37.07
N TYR A 319 -23.83 -0.66 -37.78
CA TYR A 319 -23.48 -0.09 -39.08
C TYR A 319 -24.16 -0.84 -40.23
N GLY A 320 -24.69 -0.12 -41.23
CA GLY A 320 -25.26 -0.67 -42.46
C GLY A 320 -25.26 0.36 -43.60
N ASN A 321 -24.89 -0.11 -44.80
CA ASN A 321 -24.46 0.63 -45.99
C ASN A 321 -25.48 1.55 -46.72
N ILE A 322 -24.87 2.45 -47.50
CA ILE A 322 -25.33 3.59 -48.32
C ILE A 322 -26.23 3.21 -49.53
N PRO A 323 -27.16 4.10 -49.91
CA PRO A 323 -27.35 4.52 -51.29
C PRO A 323 -27.12 6.02 -51.47
N SER A 324 -26.44 6.38 -52.56
CA SER A 324 -25.95 7.72 -52.94
C SER A 324 -26.90 8.88 -52.63
N THR A 325 -26.42 9.82 -51.81
CA THR A 325 -27.12 11.06 -51.40
C THR A 325 -26.19 12.27 -51.49
N PRO A 326 -26.73 13.51 -51.40
CA PRO A 326 -25.99 14.75 -51.61
C PRO A 326 -24.79 14.90 -50.68
N ASN A 327 -23.77 15.66 -51.11
CA ASN A 327 -22.58 15.96 -50.33
C ASN A 327 -22.96 16.53 -48.96
N ASN A 328 -22.59 15.82 -47.89
CA ASN A 328 -22.86 16.12 -46.50
C ASN A 328 -21.59 16.71 -45.88
N PRO A 329 -21.74 17.65 -44.93
CA PRO A 329 -20.58 18.19 -44.24
C PRO A 329 -19.85 17.09 -43.44
N PRO A 330 -18.51 17.23 -43.27
CA PRO A 330 -17.73 16.38 -42.39
C PRO A 330 -18.28 16.33 -40.96
N THR A 331 -18.01 15.24 -40.24
CA THR A 331 -18.29 15.20 -38.81
C THR A 331 -17.47 16.24 -38.04
N THR A 332 -18.03 16.82 -36.97
CA THR A 332 -17.28 17.73 -36.10
C THR A 332 -16.06 17.03 -35.48
N PRO A 333 -14.84 17.60 -35.59
CA PRO A 333 -13.65 17.03 -34.97
C PRO A 333 -13.69 17.21 -33.45
N GLU A 334 -12.95 16.38 -32.73
CA GLU A 334 -12.73 16.55 -31.29
C GLU A 334 -11.24 16.83 -31.03
N ALA A 335 -10.96 17.73 -30.11
CA ALA A 335 -9.60 18.10 -29.74
C ALA A 335 -9.51 18.43 -28.25
N ILE A 336 -8.32 18.28 -27.70
CA ILE A 336 -8.01 18.66 -26.31
C ILE A 336 -6.86 19.66 -26.31
N ALA A 337 -6.78 20.43 -25.24
CA ALA A 337 -5.67 21.30 -24.93
C ALA A 337 -4.92 20.73 -23.72
N ASP A 338 -3.64 20.44 -23.90
CA ASP A 338 -2.72 19.97 -22.86
C ASP A 338 -1.78 21.12 -22.49
N ILE A 339 -1.95 21.67 -21.29
CA ILE A 339 -1.08 22.72 -20.78
C ILE A 339 0.23 22.09 -20.34
N THR A 340 1.35 22.65 -20.79
CA THR A 340 2.70 22.15 -20.50
C THR A 340 3.43 23.06 -19.52
N ASP A 341 4.50 22.55 -18.93
CA ASP A 341 5.36 23.31 -18.00
C ASP A 341 6.40 24.19 -18.71
N ASN A 342 6.33 24.32 -20.04
CA ASN A 342 7.21 25.21 -20.79
C ASN A 342 6.62 26.61 -20.82
N TYR A 343 7.42 27.60 -20.42
CA TYR A 343 7.05 29.01 -20.45
C TYR A 343 7.95 29.78 -21.41
N ASN A 344 7.39 30.80 -22.07
CA ASN A 344 8.21 31.75 -22.84
C ASN A 344 8.81 32.81 -21.90
N ASP A 345 9.70 33.67 -22.43
CA ASP A 345 10.38 34.73 -21.67
C ASP A 345 9.40 35.76 -21.04
N ASP A 346 8.16 35.81 -21.53
CA ASP A 346 7.08 36.67 -21.04
C ASP A 346 6.18 35.99 -19.98
N GLY A 347 6.47 34.73 -19.60
CA GLY A 347 5.75 33.99 -18.56
C GLY A 347 4.44 33.32 -19.01
N ASN A 348 4.20 33.18 -20.31
CA ASN A 348 3.03 32.47 -20.86
C ASN A 348 3.30 30.96 -20.92
N ALA A 349 2.30 30.11 -20.65
CA ALA A 349 2.44 28.65 -20.70
C ALA A 349 2.21 28.12 -22.12
N LEU A 350 3.03 27.18 -22.57
CA LEU A 350 2.82 26.45 -23.83
C LEU A 350 1.66 25.47 -23.66
N VAL A 351 0.74 25.47 -24.61
CA VAL A 351 -0.44 24.61 -24.64
C VAL A 351 -0.46 23.80 -25.93
N ASN A 352 -0.32 22.48 -25.82
CA ASN A 352 -0.43 21.59 -26.97
C ASN A 352 -1.89 21.31 -27.27
N ILE A 353 -2.37 21.77 -28.41
CA ILE A 353 -3.74 21.49 -28.87
C ILE A 353 -3.71 20.32 -29.87
N ASN A 354 -4.21 19.17 -29.42
CA ASN A 354 -4.16 17.90 -30.13
C ASN A 354 -5.58 17.49 -30.59
N ILE A 355 -5.73 17.12 -31.87
CA ILE A 355 -6.95 16.50 -32.36
C ILE A 355 -7.01 15.08 -31.79
N THR A 356 -8.01 14.80 -30.96
CA THR A 356 -8.23 13.48 -30.34
C THR A 356 -9.12 12.58 -31.17
N LYS A 357 -9.91 13.18 -32.06
CA LYS A 357 -10.72 12.47 -33.04
C LYS A 357 -10.78 13.27 -34.33
N GLU A 358 -10.18 12.70 -35.36
CA GLU A 358 -10.27 13.25 -36.70
C GLU A 358 -11.69 13.19 -37.22
N SER A 359 -12.03 14.18 -38.04
CA SER A 359 -13.30 14.22 -38.75
C SER A 359 -13.33 13.17 -39.84
N THR A 360 -14.51 12.58 -40.05
CA THR A 360 -14.79 11.72 -41.19
C THR A 360 -15.81 12.40 -42.08
N ASP A 361 -15.60 12.31 -43.38
CA ASP A 361 -16.55 12.83 -44.35
C ASP A 361 -17.50 11.68 -44.75
N PRO A 362 -18.82 11.83 -44.59
CA PRO A 362 -19.77 10.78 -44.95
C PRO A 362 -19.74 10.38 -46.43
N ASP A 363 -19.29 11.29 -47.31
CA ASP A 363 -19.22 11.11 -48.75
C ASP A 363 -17.81 10.74 -49.24
N GLY A 364 -16.82 10.74 -48.33
CA GLY A 364 -15.44 10.33 -48.57
C GLY A 364 -14.56 11.41 -49.20
N ASP A 365 -14.99 12.67 -49.17
CA ASP A 365 -14.17 13.80 -49.61
C ASP A 365 -12.98 14.04 -48.66
N SER A 366 -11.89 14.65 -49.16
CA SER A 366 -10.75 14.98 -48.31
C SER A 366 -11.12 16.10 -47.35
N ILE A 367 -10.60 16.05 -46.12
CA ILE A 367 -10.91 17.01 -45.06
C ILE A 367 -9.70 17.87 -44.76
N THR A 368 -9.94 19.16 -44.57
CA THR A 368 -8.99 20.13 -43.99
C THR A 368 -9.55 20.72 -42.70
N TYR A 369 -8.68 21.17 -41.80
CA TYR A 369 -9.09 21.73 -40.50
C TYR A 369 -8.89 23.24 -40.44
N GLU A 370 -9.93 23.95 -40.01
CA GLU A 370 -9.89 25.39 -39.75
C GLU A 370 -9.87 25.67 -38.25
N TRP A 371 -9.01 26.60 -37.85
CA TRP A 371 -8.81 27.00 -36.46
C TRP A 371 -9.17 28.48 -36.25
N LYS A 372 -9.77 28.81 -35.10
CA LYS A 372 -9.96 30.18 -34.61
C LYS A 372 -9.46 30.30 -33.17
N GLY A 373 -8.81 31.42 -32.86
CA GLY A 373 -8.27 31.68 -31.51
C GLY A 373 -7.00 30.89 -31.16
N LYS A 374 -6.46 30.08 -32.09
CA LYS A 374 -5.19 29.37 -31.90
C LYS A 374 -4.02 30.35 -32.02
N SER A 375 -3.17 30.43 -30.99
CA SER A 375 -1.94 31.24 -31.04
C SER A 375 -0.93 30.63 -32.02
N PRO A 376 -0.20 31.42 -32.84
CA PRO A 376 0.81 30.90 -33.77
C PRO A 376 1.95 30.11 -33.11
N ASP A 377 2.24 30.37 -31.84
CA ASP A 377 3.32 29.76 -31.04
C ASP A 377 2.79 28.81 -29.95
N ASN A 378 1.46 28.64 -29.85
CA ASN A 378 0.77 27.86 -28.82
C ASN A 378 1.00 28.34 -27.37
N TYR A 379 1.46 29.57 -27.13
CA TYR A 379 1.60 30.12 -25.78
C TYR A 379 0.37 30.94 -25.35
N TYR A 380 -0.08 30.76 -24.12
CA TYR A 380 -1.26 31.42 -23.54
C TYR A 380 -0.97 31.99 -22.15
N THR A 381 -1.54 33.16 -21.85
CA THR A 381 -1.44 33.80 -20.52
C THR A 381 -2.26 33.03 -19.47
N VAL A 382 -1.97 33.23 -18.18
CA VAL A 382 -2.82 32.73 -17.08
C VAL A 382 -4.27 33.22 -17.26
N GLY A 383 -5.24 32.30 -17.11
CA GLY A 383 -6.67 32.57 -17.31
C GLY A 383 -7.39 31.56 -18.22
N GLU A 384 -8.67 31.83 -18.47
CA GLU A 384 -9.54 31.00 -19.33
C GLU A 384 -9.39 31.37 -20.80
N HIS A 385 -9.27 30.36 -21.66
CA HIS A 385 -9.15 30.51 -23.11
C HIS A 385 -10.06 29.54 -23.86
N THR A 386 -10.54 29.98 -25.02
CA THR A 386 -11.34 29.18 -25.95
C THR A 386 -10.70 29.17 -27.33
N VAL A 387 -10.44 27.98 -27.87
CA VAL A 387 -10.01 27.76 -29.25
C VAL A 387 -11.10 27.00 -29.98
N GLN A 388 -11.43 27.42 -31.21
CA GLN A 388 -12.43 26.73 -32.01
C GLN A 388 -11.78 25.96 -33.16
N LEU A 389 -12.24 24.74 -33.39
CA LEU A 389 -11.80 23.85 -34.47
C LEU A 389 -13.01 23.36 -35.27
N ARG A 390 -12.91 23.32 -36.59
CA ARG A 390 -13.89 22.62 -37.45
C ARG A 390 -13.22 21.95 -38.65
N ALA A 391 -13.91 20.99 -39.23
CA ALA A 391 -13.51 20.34 -40.48
C ALA A 391 -14.24 20.95 -41.67
N VAL A 392 -13.56 21.02 -42.83
CA VAL A 392 -14.10 21.49 -44.11
C VAL A 392 -13.73 20.50 -45.20
N ASP A 393 -14.72 20.07 -45.99
CA ASP A 393 -14.51 19.16 -47.12
C ASP A 393 -14.00 19.89 -48.38
N ASP A 394 -13.60 19.12 -49.38
CA ASP A 394 -13.15 19.61 -50.69
C ASP A 394 -14.25 20.34 -51.51
N LYS A 395 -15.52 20.30 -51.08
CA LYS A 395 -16.64 21.06 -51.67
C LYS A 395 -16.96 22.35 -50.91
N GLY A 396 -16.27 22.61 -49.80
CA GLY A 396 -16.45 23.79 -48.96
C GLY A 396 -17.61 23.71 -47.97
N LEU A 397 -18.20 22.52 -47.72
CA LEU A 397 -19.12 22.32 -46.59
C LEU A 397 -18.31 22.06 -45.33
N ALA A 398 -18.76 22.65 -44.23
CA ALA A 398 -18.04 22.64 -42.96
C ALA A 398 -18.87 21.99 -41.86
N SER A 399 -18.20 21.32 -40.93
CA SER A 399 -18.80 20.87 -39.68
C SER A 399 -19.18 22.05 -38.79
N GLU A 400 -20.01 21.80 -37.78
CA GLU A 400 -20.18 22.73 -36.66
C GLU A 400 -18.83 22.96 -35.96
N TRP A 401 -18.67 24.13 -35.34
CA TRP A 401 -17.48 24.46 -34.55
C TRP A 401 -17.43 23.63 -33.26
N PHE A 402 -16.25 23.07 -32.97
CA PHE A 402 -15.93 22.46 -31.70
C PHE A 402 -15.14 23.45 -30.83
N ASP A 403 -15.67 23.78 -29.66
CA ASP A 403 -15.00 24.66 -28.70
C ASP A 403 -14.10 23.84 -27.77
N ILE A 404 -12.82 24.21 -27.74
CA ILE A 404 -11.82 23.71 -26.82
C ILE A 404 -11.64 24.77 -25.75
N ASN A 405 -12.20 24.50 -24.57
CA ASN A 405 -12.08 25.39 -23.41
C ASN A 405 -11.01 24.84 -22.47
N PHE A 406 -10.07 25.68 -22.07
CA PHE A 406 -9.02 25.32 -21.12
C PHE A 406 -8.62 26.51 -20.25
N PHE A 407 -8.01 26.23 -19.11
CA PHE A 407 -7.65 27.23 -18.12
C PHE A 407 -6.17 27.09 -17.74
N VAL A 408 -5.38 28.14 -17.99
CA VAL A 408 -3.96 28.20 -17.61
C VAL A 408 -3.83 28.71 -16.18
N THR A 409 -3.26 27.90 -15.29
CA THR A 409 -2.98 28.22 -13.88
C THR A 409 -1.52 28.63 -13.65
N GLU A 410 -1.24 29.31 -12.54
CA GLU A 410 0.13 29.49 -12.03
C GLU A 410 0.73 28.16 -11.53
N LYS A 411 2.07 28.04 -11.52
CA LYS A 411 2.80 26.87 -11.01
C LYS A 411 2.40 26.60 -9.54
N PRO A 412 2.14 25.36 -9.11
CA PRO A 412 1.78 25.07 -7.73
C PRO A 412 2.91 25.49 -6.77
N SER A 413 2.64 26.41 -5.84
CA SER A 413 3.66 26.90 -4.90
C SER A 413 4.03 25.87 -3.82
N GLU A 414 3.27 24.79 -3.68
CA GLU A 414 3.39 23.86 -2.55
C GLU A 414 4.60 22.91 -2.68
N THR A 415 5.04 22.61 -3.90
CA THR A 415 6.18 21.73 -4.20
C THR A 415 7.45 22.48 -4.61
N LEU A 416 7.43 23.82 -4.59
CA LEU A 416 8.59 24.64 -4.95
C LEU A 416 9.80 24.25 -4.10
N ASN A 417 10.93 23.97 -4.76
CA ASN A 417 12.20 23.53 -4.17
C ASN A 417 12.08 22.27 -3.29
N MET A 418 11.03 21.47 -3.45
CA MET A 418 10.84 20.26 -2.67
C MET A 418 11.69 19.12 -3.25
N MET A 419 12.46 18.46 -2.39
CA MET A 419 13.28 17.34 -2.81
C MET A 419 12.56 15.99 -2.71
N VAL A 420 12.98 15.04 -3.52
CA VAL A 420 12.68 13.62 -3.33
C VAL A 420 13.36 13.09 -2.06
N THR A 421 12.76 12.07 -1.47
CA THR A 421 13.19 11.45 -0.20
C THR A 421 13.18 9.93 -0.30
N GLY A 422 13.55 9.25 0.79
CA GLY A 422 13.57 7.79 0.90
C GLY A 422 14.39 7.09 -0.18
N ASN A 423 13.95 5.90 -0.59
CA ASN A 423 14.69 5.07 -1.53
C ASN A 423 14.96 5.76 -2.88
N LYS A 424 14.05 6.63 -3.35
CA LYS A 424 14.25 7.38 -4.60
C LYS A 424 15.42 8.36 -4.48
N PHE A 425 15.51 9.07 -3.35
CA PHE A 425 16.66 9.93 -3.08
C PHE A 425 17.97 9.12 -3.08
N GLN A 426 17.97 7.99 -2.37
CA GLN A 426 19.13 7.09 -2.30
C GLN A 426 19.55 6.58 -3.69
N GLU A 427 18.60 6.20 -4.55
CA GLU A 427 18.86 5.78 -5.93
C GLU A 427 19.47 6.91 -6.78
N LEU A 428 18.97 8.13 -6.65
CA LEU A 428 19.47 9.28 -7.41
C LEU A 428 20.90 9.62 -6.99
N ILE A 429 21.18 9.69 -5.68
CA ILE A 429 22.53 10.04 -5.21
C ILE A 429 23.57 8.94 -5.46
N LYS A 430 23.16 7.67 -5.68
CA LYS A 430 24.09 6.62 -6.16
C LYS A 430 24.77 7.02 -7.48
N THR A 431 24.10 7.81 -8.33
CA THR A 431 24.68 8.30 -9.59
C THR A 431 25.82 9.30 -9.41
N LEU A 432 25.91 9.93 -8.22
CA LEU A 432 27.00 10.85 -7.88
C LEU A 432 28.32 10.11 -7.58
N ASN A 433 28.32 8.77 -7.54
CA ASN A 433 29.46 7.93 -7.19
C ASN A 433 30.12 8.35 -5.87
N ILE A 434 29.30 8.54 -4.81
CA ILE A 434 29.80 8.98 -3.50
C ILE A 434 30.88 8.02 -3.02
N ASP A 435 32.09 8.54 -2.85
CA ASP A 435 33.29 7.80 -2.48
C ASP A 435 33.74 8.17 -1.06
N GLU A 436 34.77 7.50 -0.55
CA GLU A 436 35.28 7.69 0.82
C GLU A 436 35.82 9.10 1.12
N ASN A 437 36.06 9.94 0.10
CA ASN A 437 36.52 11.32 0.31
C ASN A 437 35.37 12.29 0.55
N ILE A 438 34.11 11.88 0.33
CA ILE A 438 32.95 12.73 0.60
C ILE A 438 32.47 12.47 2.01
N ASP A 439 32.63 13.47 2.87
CA ASP A 439 32.38 13.33 4.29
C ASP A 439 31.32 14.29 4.85
N SER A 440 30.77 15.20 4.04
CA SER A 440 29.69 16.08 4.49
C SER A 440 28.60 16.32 3.44
N ILE A 441 27.41 16.64 3.95
CA ILE A 441 26.26 17.11 3.18
C ILE A 441 25.93 18.53 3.58
N GLU A 442 25.74 19.41 2.59
CA GLU A 442 25.36 20.82 2.80
C GLU A 442 24.16 21.18 1.92
N PHE A 443 23.27 22.02 2.42
CA PHE A 443 22.20 22.60 1.62
C PHE A 443 22.52 24.05 1.24
N SER A 444 22.22 24.41 -0.01
CA SER A 444 22.44 25.75 -0.56
C SER A 444 21.13 26.38 -1.02
N ASP A 445 20.97 27.68 -0.76
CA ASP A 445 19.86 28.49 -1.23
C ASP A 445 20.12 29.15 -2.61
N SER A 446 21.21 28.74 -3.28
CA SER A 446 21.49 29.11 -4.66
C SER A 446 22.05 27.93 -5.45
N ILE A 447 21.52 27.73 -6.66
CA ILE A 447 22.12 26.84 -7.66
C ILE A 447 23.22 27.63 -8.40
N PRO A 448 24.46 27.13 -8.46
CA PRO A 448 25.57 27.88 -9.06
C PRO A 448 25.40 28.01 -10.58
N GLU A 449 25.80 29.16 -11.15
CA GLU A 449 25.68 29.43 -12.60
C GLU A 449 26.42 28.40 -13.48
N ASN A 450 27.48 27.79 -12.95
CA ASN A 450 28.28 26.77 -13.63
C ASN A 450 27.75 25.33 -13.43
N ILE A 451 26.54 25.12 -12.90
CA ILE A 451 25.98 23.79 -12.60
C ILE A 451 26.03 22.86 -13.82
N ASP A 452 25.80 23.36 -15.03
CA ASP A 452 25.83 22.55 -16.26
C ASP A 452 27.22 21.96 -16.56
N THR A 453 28.28 22.58 -16.06
CA THR A 453 29.67 22.12 -16.21
C THR A 453 30.14 21.16 -15.11
N ILE A 454 29.38 20.99 -14.03
CA ILE A 454 29.72 20.06 -12.95
C ILE A 454 29.41 18.63 -13.40
N ASP A 455 30.40 17.75 -13.43
CA ASP A 455 30.23 16.38 -13.93
C ASP A 455 29.38 15.50 -12.99
N ARG A 456 29.60 15.62 -11.67
CA ARG A 456 28.91 14.82 -10.64
C ARG A 456 27.68 15.58 -10.13
N LYS A 457 26.59 15.57 -10.90
CA LYS A 457 25.31 16.18 -10.52
C LYS A 457 24.11 15.28 -10.83
N VAL A 458 23.03 15.45 -10.10
CA VAL A 458 21.75 14.76 -10.29
C VAL A 458 20.59 15.65 -9.85
N ASP A 459 19.50 15.63 -10.62
CA ASP A 459 18.25 16.29 -10.24
C ASP A 459 17.60 15.49 -9.10
N VAL A 460 17.33 16.16 -7.98
CA VAL A 460 16.65 15.59 -6.81
C VAL A 460 15.35 16.33 -6.47
N SER A 461 14.85 17.15 -7.38
CA SER A 461 13.52 17.77 -7.26
C SER A 461 12.40 16.72 -7.29
N LEU A 462 11.35 16.94 -6.51
CA LEU A 462 10.21 16.03 -6.39
C LEU A 462 9.51 15.81 -7.73
N ASP A 463 9.38 16.87 -8.51
CA ASP A 463 8.71 16.98 -9.80
C ASP A 463 9.65 16.82 -11.01
N ASN A 464 10.96 16.60 -10.78
CA ASN A 464 11.97 16.40 -11.83
C ASN A 464 12.06 17.61 -12.78
N ASP A 465 11.98 18.81 -12.20
CA ASP A 465 12.03 20.11 -12.88
C ASP A 465 13.39 20.82 -12.74
N LYS A 466 14.37 20.16 -12.11
CA LYS A 466 15.70 20.70 -11.76
C LYS A 466 15.69 21.88 -10.78
N SER A 467 14.60 22.09 -10.04
CA SER A 467 14.53 23.10 -8.98
C SER A 467 15.39 22.75 -7.76
N VAL A 468 15.74 21.48 -7.60
CA VAL A 468 16.67 20.99 -6.57
C VAL A 468 17.70 20.07 -7.21
N ILE A 469 18.98 20.41 -7.10
CA ILE A 469 20.06 19.65 -7.71
C ILE A 469 21.06 19.24 -6.63
N ALA A 470 21.37 17.95 -6.57
CA ALA A 470 22.46 17.44 -5.76
C ALA A 470 23.73 17.30 -6.61
N PHE A 471 24.87 17.75 -6.11
CA PHE A 471 26.14 17.66 -6.83
C PHE A 471 27.33 17.53 -5.89
N ILE A 472 28.47 17.07 -6.42
CA ILE A 472 29.72 16.96 -5.66
C ILE A 472 30.66 18.09 -6.03
N GLU A 473 31.12 18.83 -5.02
CA GLU A 473 32.15 19.85 -5.17
C GLU A 473 32.99 19.93 -3.88
N ASN A 474 34.30 20.13 -4.01
CA ASN A 474 35.21 20.30 -2.86
C ASN A 474 35.09 19.20 -1.78
N ASN A 475 34.94 17.93 -2.20
CA ASN A 475 34.74 16.76 -1.32
C ASN A 475 33.45 16.79 -0.48
N LYS A 476 32.44 17.56 -0.90
CA LYS A 476 31.14 17.62 -0.25
C LYS A 476 30.03 17.25 -1.21
N MET A 477 28.93 16.71 -0.69
CA MET A 477 27.66 16.67 -1.42
C MET A 477 26.85 17.92 -1.10
N ILE A 478 26.59 18.75 -2.10
CA ILE A 478 25.77 19.95 -1.98
C ILE A 478 24.41 19.67 -2.60
N ILE A 479 23.33 19.98 -1.88
CA ILE A 479 21.95 19.93 -2.36
C ILE A 479 21.46 21.38 -2.46
N ALA A 480 21.25 21.88 -3.68
CA ALA A 480 20.98 23.29 -3.92
C ALA A 480 19.62 23.52 -4.57
N ALA A 481 18.95 24.60 -4.16
CA ALA A 481 17.78 25.17 -4.82
C ALA A 481 17.92 26.70 -4.89
N ASN A 482 17.06 27.41 -5.65
CA ASN A 482 17.02 28.88 -5.61
C ASN A 482 16.04 29.31 -4.49
N GLY A 483 16.56 29.48 -3.28
CA GLY A 483 15.83 29.51 -2.01
C GLY A 483 16.07 28.23 -1.20
N LYS A 484 15.45 28.10 -0.02
CA LYS A 484 15.62 26.91 0.82
C LYS A 484 15.22 25.63 0.09
N VAL A 485 15.95 24.54 0.36
CA VAL A 485 15.59 23.19 -0.06
C VAL A 485 14.53 22.67 0.89
N VAL A 486 13.37 22.28 0.37
CA VAL A 486 12.21 21.90 1.17
C VAL A 486 12.12 20.39 1.28
N ALA A 487 11.96 19.88 2.50
CA ALA A 487 11.75 18.47 2.75
C ALA A 487 10.40 17.99 2.22
N ASN A 488 10.33 16.73 1.79
CA ASN A 488 9.06 16.08 1.50
C ASN A 488 8.34 15.73 2.82
N PRO A 489 7.00 15.88 2.90
CA PRO A 489 6.25 15.44 4.08
C PRO A 489 6.51 14.00 4.51
N ASN A 490 6.74 13.10 3.55
CA ASN A 490 7.29 11.79 3.83
C ASN A 490 8.81 11.82 3.62
N SER A 491 9.58 11.99 4.70
CA SER A 491 11.04 11.97 4.69
C SER A 491 11.61 10.68 5.27
N SER A 492 10.83 9.59 5.26
CA SER A 492 11.27 8.29 5.74
C SER A 492 12.53 7.80 5.01
N TYR A 493 13.48 7.21 5.73
CA TYR A 493 14.80 6.77 5.23
C TYR A 493 15.69 7.86 4.61
N MET A 494 15.33 9.14 4.74
CA MET A 494 16.19 10.23 4.27
C MET A 494 17.48 10.24 5.11
N PHE A 495 18.63 10.26 4.43
CA PHE A 495 19.95 10.14 5.07
C PHE A 495 20.16 8.89 5.93
N ALA A 496 19.41 7.82 5.67
CA ALA A 496 19.64 6.51 6.28
C ALA A 496 20.95 5.88 5.78
N GLY A 497 21.53 5.02 6.61
CA GLY A 497 22.74 4.26 6.36
C GLY A 497 22.58 2.81 5.92
N GLY A 498 21.35 2.32 5.94
CA GLY A 498 20.94 1.07 5.32
C GLY A 498 19.44 0.87 5.53
N ASP A 499 18.92 -0.27 5.09
CA ASP A 499 17.59 -0.72 5.47
C ASP A 499 17.64 -1.86 6.50
N GLU A 500 16.47 -2.27 7.00
CA GLU A 500 16.31 -3.39 7.92
C GLU A 500 16.78 -4.75 7.35
N ASN A 501 16.94 -4.83 6.02
CA ASN A 501 17.40 -6.02 5.31
C ASN A 501 18.92 -6.06 5.12
N GLY A 502 19.64 -5.04 5.63
CA GLY A 502 21.08 -4.92 5.50
C GLY A 502 21.55 -4.44 4.11
N GLU A 503 20.66 -3.83 3.31
CA GLU A 503 21.09 -3.13 2.10
C GLU A 503 21.74 -1.80 2.50
N TYR A 504 23.06 -1.70 2.31
CA TYR A 504 23.84 -0.51 2.66
C TYR A 504 23.54 0.66 1.71
N PHE A 505 23.34 1.85 2.28
CA PHE A 505 23.12 3.08 1.51
C PHE A 505 24.44 3.82 1.24
N PRO A 506 24.53 4.61 0.14
CA PRO A 506 25.75 5.30 -0.30
C PRO A 506 26.29 6.36 0.67
N LEU A 507 25.59 6.64 1.77
CA LEU A 507 25.93 7.68 2.74
C LEU A 507 26.76 7.17 3.94
N ILE A 508 27.37 5.99 3.83
CA ILE A 508 28.14 5.33 4.91
C ILE A 508 29.39 6.07 5.39
N ASN A 509 29.89 7.00 4.58
CA ASN A 509 31.09 7.78 4.90
C ASN A 509 30.80 9.23 5.30
N ILE A 510 29.53 9.63 5.39
CA ILE A 510 29.15 10.99 5.77
C ILE A 510 29.36 11.20 7.27
N ASN A 511 30.27 12.10 7.63
CA ASN A 511 30.56 12.49 9.00
C ASN A 511 29.68 13.65 9.49
N SER A 512 29.10 14.47 8.61
CA SER A 512 28.23 15.57 9.04
C SER A 512 27.18 15.97 7.99
N ILE A 513 26.05 16.48 8.49
CA ILE A 513 24.98 17.06 7.67
C ILE A 513 24.70 18.45 8.24
N ASN A 514 24.86 19.50 7.43
CA ASN A 514 24.50 20.86 7.81
C ASN A 514 23.11 21.19 7.27
N PHE A 515 22.12 21.35 8.15
CA PHE A 515 20.74 21.72 7.80
C PHE A 515 20.52 23.21 7.56
N GLU A 516 21.57 24.04 7.53
CA GLU A 516 21.46 25.42 7.06
C GLU A 516 20.90 25.43 5.63
N ASN A 517 19.84 26.22 5.39
CA ASN A 517 19.04 26.26 4.15
C ASN A 517 18.18 25.03 3.84
N PHE A 518 18.05 24.08 4.78
CA PHE A 518 17.05 23.02 4.70
C PHE A 518 15.77 23.42 5.46
N ASP A 519 14.62 23.31 4.80
CA ASP A 519 13.31 23.52 5.40
C ASP A 519 12.66 22.17 5.72
N SER A 520 12.80 21.75 6.98
CA SER A 520 12.21 20.53 7.56
C SER A 520 10.78 20.75 8.07
N SER A 521 10.23 21.97 8.01
CA SER A 521 8.94 22.30 8.62
C SER A 521 7.77 21.52 8.02
N LYS A 522 7.90 20.95 6.82
CA LYS A 522 6.85 20.15 6.18
C LYS A 522 6.88 18.67 6.54
N ILE A 523 7.90 18.17 7.24
CA ILE A 523 8.05 16.74 7.53
C ILE A 523 6.94 16.29 8.48
N GLU A 524 6.20 15.26 8.07
CA GLU A 524 5.21 14.56 8.90
C GLU A 524 5.69 13.15 9.29
N ASP A 525 6.47 12.49 8.43
CA ASP A 525 7.06 11.18 8.67
C ASP A 525 8.58 11.27 8.53
N ALA A 526 9.27 11.11 9.66
CA ALA A 526 10.73 11.07 9.77
C ALA A 526 11.23 9.67 10.14
N SER A 527 10.41 8.63 9.93
CA SER A 527 10.76 7.27 10.29
C SER A 527 12.03 6.81 9.56
N PHE A 528 12.96 6.17 10.25
CA PHE A 528 14.24 5.71 9.72
C PHE A 528 15.14 6.81 9.12
N MET A 529 14.77 8.09 9.23
CA MET A 529 15.68 9.18 8.88
C MET A 529 16.95 9.02 9.72
N PHE A 530 18.14 9.29 9.18
CA PHE A 530 19.41 9.16 9.91
C PHE A 530 19.72 7.81 10.60
N THR A 531 19.00 6.71 10.31
CA THR A 531 19.27 5.40 10.91
C THR A 531 20.61 4.83 10.45
N ALA A 532 21.26 4.03 11.30
CA ALA A 532 22.53 3.37 11.00
C ALA A 532 22.47 1.85 11.21
N PHE A 533 22.14 1.09 10.16
CA PHE A 533 22.18 -0.38 10.22
C PHE A 533 23.58 -0.94 9.93
N GLY A 534 24.07 -1.82 10.80
CA GLY A 534 25.15 -2.76 10.48
C GLY A 534 26.54 -2.17 10.22
N SER A 535 26.87 -0.96 10.68
CA SER A 535 28.20 -0.35 10.46
C SER A 535 28.81 0.22 11.74
N LEU A 536 30.04 -0.23 12.05
CA LEU A 536 30.93 0.27 13.11
C LEU A 536 31.41 1.73 12.87
N HIS A 537 30.95 2.40 11.81
CA HIS A 537 31.44 3.72 11.40
C HIS A 537 30.45 4.86 11.63
N TYR A 538 29.16 4.60 11.87
CA TYR A 538 28.16 5.66 12.10
C TYR A 538 28.28 6.39 13.44
N GLU A 539 29.12 5.88 14.34
CA GLU A 539 29.51 6.59 15.57
C GLU A 539 30.15 7.95 15.27
N LYS A 540 30.65 8.16 14.04
CA LYS A 540 31.26 9.41 13.59
C LYS A 540 30.28 10.46 13.07
N VAL A 541 29.03 10.11 12.75
CA VAL A 541 28.11 11.07 12.13
C VAL A 541 27.68 12.10 13.17
N SER A 542 28.20 13.32 13.03
CA SER A 542 27.81 14.47 13.81
C SER A 542 26.54 15.08 13.20
N LEU A 543 25.40 14.78 13.80
CA LEU A 543 24.11 15.39 13.47
C LEU A 543 23.83 16.53 14.46
N ASP A 544 23.92 17.78 14.00
CA ASP A 544 23.52 18.94 14.78
C ASP A 544 22.08 19.32 14.43
N MET A 545 21.16 19.15 15.38
CA MET A 545 19.73 19.33 15.14
C MET A 545 19.23 20.76 15.42
N SER A 546 20.13 21.74 15.66
CA SER A 546 19.77 23.12 16.02
C SER A 546 18.88 23.82 14.99
N ASN A 547 19.00 23.46 13.71
CA ASN A 547 18.25 24.05 12.59
C ASN A 547 17.18 23.11 12.02
N PHE A 548 16.80 22.06 12.77
CA PHE A 548 15.84 21.06 12.31
C PHE A 548 14.47 21.27 12.98
N ASP A 549 13.47 21.62 12.19
CA ASP A 549 12.10 21.81 12.64
C ASP A 549 11.40 20.46 12.76
N THR A 550 10.83 20.19 13.95
CA THR A 550 10.12 18.95 14.28
C THR A 550 8.63 19.16 14.50
N SER A 551 8.15 20.41 14.38
CA SER A 551 6.80 20.82 14.80
C SER A 551 5.66 20.11 14.08
N ASN A 552 5.86 19.60 12.87
CA ASN A 552 4.85 18.87 12.10
C ASN A 552 5.04 17.35 12.09
N ILE A 553 6.10 16.83 12.72
CA ILE A 553 6.42 15.41 12.69
C ILE A 553 5.44 14.61 13.56
N LYS A 554 4.92 13.53 12.99
CA LYS A 554 4.01 12.56 13.64
C LYS A 554 4.70 11.23 13.89
N ASP A 555 5.62 10.80 13.03
CA ASP A 555 6.32 9.52 13.15
C ASP A 555 7.85 9.75 13.21
N MET A 556 8.47 9.34 14.32
CA MET A 556 9.91 9.41 14.58
C MET A 556 10.54 8.02 14.78
N LYS A 557 9.86 6.94 14.35
CA LYS A 557 10.40 5.59 14.51
C LYS A 557 11.80 5.46 13.93
N PHE A 558 12.74 4.85 14.64
CA PHE A 558 14.12 4.64 14.17
C PHE A 558 14.88 5.91 13.74
N MET A 559 14.38 7.13 13.98
CA MET A 559 14.95 8.38 13.44
C MET A 559 16.41 8.65 13.87
N PHE A 560 16.88 8.04 14.96
CA PHE A 560 18.29 8.12 15.38
C PHE A 560 18.82 6.75 15.81
N TYR A 561 18.27 5.68 15.24
CA TYR A 561 18.69 4.32 15.54
C TYR A 561 20.18 4.16 15.24
N ALA A 562 20.94 3.75 16.27
CA ALA A 562 22.38 3.61 16.26
C ALA A 562 23.17 4.88 15.83
N THR A 563 22.59 6.07 16.05
CA THR A 563 23.28 7.36 15.83
C THR A 563 23.25 8.26 17.08
N ASN A 564 24.01 9.36 17.04
CA ASN A 564 24.25 10.23 18.21
C ASN A 564 23.96 11.71 17.87
N PRO A 565 22.68 12.11 17.73
CA PRO A 565 22.35 13.52 17.49
C PRO A 565 22.73 14.42 18.65
N LYS A 566 23.01 15.68 18.33
CA LYS A 566 23.22 16.79 19.27
C LYS A 566 22.10 17.80 19.13
N ASN A 567 21.85 18.58 20.19
CA ASN A 567 20.92 19.69 20.17
C ASN A 567 19.45 19.28 19.89
N PHE A 568 19.05 18.06 20.28
CA PHE A 568 17.68 17.55 20.12
C PHE A 568 16.75 17.94 21.29
N GLU A 569 17.26 18.63 22.31
CA GLU A 569 16.53 18.99 23.52
C GLU A 569 15.45 20.05 23.27
N ASN A 570 15.39 20.68 22.09
CA ASN A 570 14.39 21.70 21.76
C ASN A 570 13.33 21.21 20.77
N PHE A 571 13.24 19.90 20.53
CA PHE A 571 12.23 19.35 19.62
C PHE A 571 10.80 19.63 20.09
N ASP A 572 9.96 20.08 19.16
CA ASP A 572 8.52 20.14 19.36
C ASP A 572 7.92 18.78 19.04
N THR A 573 7.73 17.97 20.08
CA THR A 573 7.17 16.62 19.96
C THR A 573 5.65 16.60 20.13
N SER A 574 4.99 17.76 20.14
CA SER A 574 3.56 17.88 20.47
C SER A 574 2.62 17.22 19.46
N ASN A 575 3.10 16.88 18.27
CA ASN A 575 2.36 16.17 17.23
C ASN A 575 2.81 14.71 17.04
N VAL A 576 3.87 14.28 17.74
CA VAL A 576 4.46 12.95 17.59
C VAL A 576 3.55 11.89 18.20
N ILE A 577 3.32 10.83 17.43
CA ILE A 577 2.49 9.66 17.75
C ILE A 577 3.37 8.46 18.08
N ASP A 578 4.51 8.30 17.39
CA ASP A 578 5.36 7.11 17.50
C ASP A 578 6.85 7.48 17.55
N MET A 579 7.55 7.02 18.59
CA MET A 579 9.00 7.18 18.79
C MET A 579 9.69 5.81 18.92
N SER A 580 9.09 4.74 18.38
CA SER A 580 9.62 3.40 18.59
C SER A 580 11.04 3.28 18.02
N TYR A 581 11.97 2.67 18.76
CA TYR A 581 13.37 2.52 18.38
C TYR A 581 14.13 3.82 18.08
N MET A 582 13.58 5.00 18.39
CA MET A 582 14.13 6.29 17.95
C MET A 582 15.61 6.46 18.30
N PHE A 583 16.06 6.04 19.49
CA PHE A 583 17.46 6.11 19.93
C PHE A 583 18.06 4.74 20.24
N ALA A 584 17.47 3.64 19.77
CA ALA A 584 18.00 2.33 20.12
C ALA A 584 19.46 2.19 19.66
N ILE A 585 20.34 1.65 20.51
CA ILE A 585 21.78 1.46 20.27
C ILE A 585 22.56 2.80 20.20
N SER A 586 21.95 3.95 20.49
CA SER A 586 22.68 5.22 20.62
C SER A 586 23.71 5.16 21.76
N LYS A 587 24.83 5.88 21.59
CA LYS A 587 25.91 6.03 22.57
C LYS A 587 25.86 7.37 23.31
N ILE A 588 24.67 7.91 23.45
CA ILE A 588 24.43 9.15 24.19
C ILE A 588 24.47 8.82 25.69
N GLU A 589 25.34 9.51 26.44
CA GLU A 589 25.48 9.29 27.89
C GLU A 589 24.31 9.89 28.68
N THR A 590 23.80 11.04 28.25
CA THR A 590 22.71 11.74 28.93
C THR A 590 21.66 12.24 27.94
N PHE A 591 20.39 11.95 28.22
CA PHE A 591 19.26 12.49 27.45
C PHE A 591 18.55 13.57 28.25
N ASN A 592 18.33 14.75 27.67
CA ASN A 592 17.47 15.77 28.26
C ASN A 592 16.20 15.94 27.42
N LEU A 593 15.09 15.43 27.95
CA LEU A 593 13.78 15.39 27.30
C LEU A 593 12.78 16.34 27.99
N SER A 594 13.26 17.25 28.83
CA SER A 594 12.41 18.08 29.72
C SER A 594 11.45 19.01 28.99
N SER A 595 11.74 19.35 27.73
CA SER A 595 10.89 20.21 26.89
C SER A 595 9.86 19.42 26.06
N TRP A 596 9.96 18.10 26.02
CA TRP A 596 9.18 17.27 25.10
C TRP A 596 7.72 17.19 25.54
N ASN A 597 6.81 17.39 24.59
CA ASN A 597 5.37 17.35 24.82
C ASN A 597 4.79 16.03 24.29
N THR A 598 4.71 15.02 25.15
CA THR A 598 4.31 13.66 24.76
C THR A 598 2.79 13.41 24.81
N ARG A 599 1.95 14.47 24.86
CA ARG A 599 0.49 14.33 25.00
C ARG A 599 -0.18 13.47 23.93
N ASN A 600 0.42 13.36 22.75
CA ASN A 600 -0.11 12.61 21.62
C ASN A 600 0.60 11.26 21.39
N LEU A 601 1.70 11.01 22.12
CA LEU A 601 2.52 9.83 21.96
C LEU A 601 1.71 8.57 22.31
N ARG A 602 1.75 7.59 21.41
CA ARG A 602 1.10 6.28 21.55
C ARG A 602 2.11 5.16 21.76
N SER A 603 3.32 5.28 21.19
CA SER A 603 4.36 4.28 21.35
C SER A 603 5.73 4.91 21.61
N ALA A 604 6.41 4.40 22.63
CA ALA A 604 7.83 4.61 22.90
C ALA A 604 8.58 3.27 22.95
N SER A 605 8.03 2.23 22.30
CA SER A 605 8.59 0.87 22.35
C SER A 605 10.04 0.88 21.84
N HIS A 606 10.94 0.21 22.56
CA HIS A 606 12.37 0.11 22.24
C HIS A 606 13.11 1.45 22.11
N MET A 607 12.55 2.59 22.53
CA MET A 607 13.09 3.92 22.24
C MET A 607 14.57 4.08 22.63
N PHE A 608 15.00 3.51 23.76
CA PHE A 608 16.39 3.52 24.23
C PHE A 608 16.99 2.10 24.32
N ASN A 609 16.43 1.12 23.61
CA ASN A 609 16.88 -0.26 23.74
C ASN A 609 18.36 -0.41 23.31
N PHE A 610 19.16 -1.14 24.08
CA PHE A 610 20.60 -1.35 23.91
C PHE A 610 21.43 -0.05 23.94
N CYS A 611 20.93 1.01 24.59
CA CYS A 611 21.73 2.22 24.87
C CYS A 611 22.72 1.97 26.01
N TYR A 612 23.75 1.14 25.78
CA TYR A 612 24.72 0.75 26.83
C TYR A 612 25.46 1.93 27.48
N SER A 613 25.53 3.09 26.82
CA SER A 613 26.24 4.28 27.33
C SER A 613 25.38 5.18 28.21
N VAL A 614 24.05 5.05 28.20
CA VAL A 614 23.16 5.99 28.90
C VAL A 614 23.28 5.82 30.41
N SER A 615 23.57 6.90 31.14
CA SER A 615 23.58 6.92 32.61
C SER A 615 22.37 7.62 33.20
N ASP A 616 21.81 8.61 32.49
CA ASP A 616 20.72 9.47 32.97
C ASP A 616 19.78 9.92 31.83
N ILE A 617 18.49 9.97 32.15
CA ILE A 617 17.43 10.48 31.26
C ILE A 617 16.56 11.48 32.05
N TYR A 618 16.69 12.76 31.73
CA TYR A 618 15.95 13.85 32.39
C TYR A 618 14.63 14.16 31.67
N GLY A 619 13.59 14.51 32.43
CA GLY A 619 12.35 15.06 31.89
C GLY A 619 11.24 14.05 31.66
N LEU A 620 11.47 12.76 31.91
CA LEU A 620 10.44 11.72 31.81
C LEU A 620 9.31 11.93 32.83
N GLU A 621 9.58 12.58 33.95
CA GLU A 621 8.59 12.98 34.94
C GLU A 621 7.59 14.02 34.41
N ASN A 622 7.94 14.74 33.33
CA ASN A 622 7.09 15.75 32.72
C ASN A 622 6.20 15.19 31.58
N TRP A 623 6.42 13.93 31.19
CA TRP A 623 5.70 13.31 30.09
C TRP A 623 4.20 13.18 30.38
N LYS A 624 3.38 13.39 29.34
CA LYS A 624 1.93 13.18 29.39
C LYS A 624 1.61 11.81 28.83
N THR A 625 1.61 10.81 29.71
CA THR A 625 1.49 9.39 29.34
C THR A 625 0.05 8.89 29.25
N ASP A 626 -0.95 9.75 29.39
CA ASP A 626 -2.38 9.40 29.33
C ASP A 626 -2.78 8.68 28.04
N ASN A 627 -2.02 8.84 26.97
CA ASN A 627 -2.30 8.24 25.67
C ASN A 627 -1.31 7.14 25.29
N LEU A 628 -0.30 6.87 26.10
CA LEU A 628 0.76 5.92 25.80
C LEU A 628 0.20 4.49 25.89
N GLU A 629 0.38 3.70 24.82
CA GLU A 629 -0.15 2.34 24.70
C GLU A 629 0.95 1.28 24.73
N ASP A 630 2.14 1.60 24.23
CA ASP A 630 3.27 0.66 24.14
C ASP A 630 4.59 1.27 24.64
N VAL A 631 5.19 0.60 25.63
CA VAL A 631 6.49 0.92 26.22
C VAL A 631 7.41 -0.31 26.27
N SER A 632 7.12 -1.35 25.47
CA SER A 632 7.90 -2.58 25.49
C SER A 632 9.37 -2.30 25.18
N TYR A 633 10.27 -2.84 25.98
CA TYR A 633 11.72 -2.68 25.86
C TYR A 633 12.23 -1.23 25.80
N MET A 634 11.44 -0.24 26.25
CA MET A 634 11.81 1.18 26.14
C MET A 634 13.20 1.48 26.69
N PHE A 635 13.61 0.83 27.78
CA PHE A 635 14.93 0.96 28.41
C PHE A 635 15.72 -0.35 28.43
N GLY A 636 15.34 -1.35 27.63
CA GLY A 636 16.00 -2.66 27.65
C GLY A 636 17.50 -2.54 27.34
N ALA A 637 18.34 -3.26 28.07
CA ALA A 637 19.80 -3.32 27.94
C ALA A 637 20.49 -1.94 28.04
N CYS A 638 19.93 -1.04 28.85
CA CYS A 638 20.59 0.19 29.28
C CYS A 638 21.48 -0.07 30.50
N ASP A 639 22.58 -0.80 30.32
CA ASP A 639 23.41 -1.34 31.42
C ASP A 639 23.97 -0.28 32.37
N ASN A 640 24.20 0.95 31.91
CA ASN A 640 24.75 2.05 32.71
C ASN A 640 23.66 2.93 33.38
N LEU A 641 22.37 2.73 33.07
CA LEU A 641 21.29 3.53 33.62
C LEU A 641 21.11 3.20 35.10
N THR A 642 21.39 4.16 35.98
CA THR A 642 21.38 3.90 37.44
C THR A 642 20.07 4.25 38.12
N ALA A 643 19.35 5.25 37.60
CA ALA A 643 18.09 5.69 38.14
C ALA A 643 17.21 6.33 37.05
N ILE A 644 15.90 6.17 37.22
CA ILE A 644 14.86 6.82 36.44
C ILE A 644 13.68 7.09 37.38
N ASP A 645 12.86 8.13 37.15
CA ASP A 645 11.63 8.31 37.93
C ASP A 645 10.44 8.36 36.98
N ILE A 646 9.60 7.33 37.06
CA ILE A 646 8.35 7.18 36.30
C ILE A 646 7.15 6.91 37.22
N SER A 647 7.26 7.30 38.49
CA SER A 647 6.23 7.11 39.50
C SER A 647 4.92 7.85 39.19
N GLU A 648 5.02 9.00 38.51
CA GLU A 648 3.88 9.86 38.15
C GLU A 648 3.25 9.53 36.78
N TRP A 649 3.69 8.46 36.11
CA TRP A 649 3.11 8.06 34.83
C TRP A 649 1.67 7.55 34.99
N ASN A 650 0.77 8.06 34.14
CA ASN A 650 -0.55 7.47 33.98
C ASN A 650 -0.48 6.25 33.05
N THR A 651 -0.42 5.06 33.64
CA THR A 651 -0.29 3.80 32.89
C THR A 651 -1.63 3.17 32.48
N SER A 652 -2.76 3.85 32.71
CA SER A 652 -4.09 3.27 32.51
C SER A 652 -4.43 2.88 31.07
N ASN A 653 -3.74 3.43 30.07
CA ASN A 653 -3.93 3.07 28.66
C ASN A 653 -2.81 2.19 28.09
N ILE A 654 -1.77 1.88 28.87
CA ILE A 654 -0.67 1.02 28.44
C ILE A 654 -1.18 -0.42 28.31
N LYS A 655 -0.86 -1.03 27.18
CA LYS A 655 -1.21 -2.41 26.82
C LYS A 655 0.00 -3.33 26.85
N ASN A 656 1.17 -2.83 26.45
CA ASN A 656 2.39 -3.62 26.38
C ASN A 656 3.52 -2.99 27.22
N MET A 657 4.03 -3.77 28.17
CA MET A 657 5.17 -3.44 29.05
C MET A 657 6.27 -4.49 28.96
N GLU A 658 6.23 -5.38 27.96
CA GLU A 658 7.21 -6.46 27.79
C GLU A 658 8.64 -5.92 27.87
N GLY A 659 9.45 -6.46 28.77
CA GLY A 659 10.88 -6.18 28.80
C GLY A 659 11.29 -4.72 28.98
N MET A 660 10.42 -3.81 29.48
CA MET A 660 10.73 -2.36 29.54
C MET A 660 12.09 -2.06 30.21
N PHE A 661 12.51 -2.85 31.21
CA PHE A 661 13.81 -2.78 31.89
C PHE A 661 14.64 -4.07 31.76
N PHE A 662 14.39 -4.87 30.71
CA PHE A 662 15.14 -6.10 30.44
C PHE A 662 16.65 -5.82 30.43
N TRP A 663 17.47 -6.54 31.18
CA TRP A 663 18.94 -6.34 31.26
C TRP A 663 19.40 -4.95 31.73
N CYS A 664 18.62 -4.24 32.54
CA CYS A 664 19.11 -3.02 33.20
C CYS A 664 19.90 -3.34 34.49
N GLU A 665 21.12 -3.88 34.37
CA GLU A 665 21.87 -4.42 35.52
C GLU A 665 22.28 -3.35 36.57
N SER A 666 22.55 -2.11 36.16
CA SER A 666 22.92 -1.01 37.08
C SER A 666 21.73 -0.26 37.68
N LEU A 667 20.51 -0.57 37.26
CA LEU A 667 19.32 0.17 37.65
C LEU A 667 18.98 -0.10 39.11
N SER A 668 19.05 0.95 39.92
CA SER A 668 18.90 0.89 41.38
C SER A 668 17.62 1.57 41.89
N ASN A 669 17.02 2.45 41.10
CA ASN A 669 15.83 3.21 41.47
C ASN A 669 14.97 3.52 40.23
N ILE A 670 13.66 3.27 40.31
CA ILE A 670 12.69 3.61 39.25
C ILE A 670 11.52 4.49 39.74
N GLY A 671 11.56 4.93 41.00
CA GLY A 671 10.42 5.52 41.72
C GLY A 671 9.44 4.49 42.29
N ASP A 672 8.43 4.97 43.01
CA ASP A 672 7.35 4.13 43.57
C ASP A 672 6.27 3.87 42.51
N LEU A 673 6.13 2.62 42.05
CA LEU A 673 5.18 2.23 41.01
C LEU A 673 3.79 1.85 41.57
N SER A 674 3.51 2.12 42.85
CA SER A 674 2.24 1.75 43.50
C SER A 674 1.00 2.40 42.84
N ASN A 675 1.17 3.51 42.12
CA ASN A 675 0.09 4.23 41.43
C ASN A 675 -0.23 3.67 40.04
N TRP A 676 0.56 2.74 39.52
CA TRP A 676 0.34 2.20 38.18
C TRP A 676 -0.95 1.41 38.07
N ASN A 677 -1.74 1.72 37.03
CA ASN A 677 -2.94 0.98 36.68
C ASN A 677 -2.64 0.03 35.52
N THR A 678 -2.45 -1.24 35.83
CA THR A 678 -2.13 -2.30 34.86
C THR A 678 -3.35 -3.03 34.29
N SER A 679 -4.57 -2.55 34.56
CA SER A 679 -5.82 -3.23 34.14
C SER A 679 -5.97 -3.44 32.64
N ASN A 680 -5.30 -2.64 31.81
CA ASN A 680 -5.31 -2.78 30.35
C ASN A 680 -4.05 -3.47 29.79
N VAL A 681 -3.09 -3.83 30.63
CA VAL A 681 -1.84 -4.48 30.20
C VAL A 681 -2.10 -5.93 29.84
N THR A 682 -1.77 -6.29 28.60
CA THR A 682 -1.85 -7.66 28.08
C THR A 682 -0.54 -8.41 28.21
N ASN A 683 0.61 -7.73 28.08
CA ASN A 683 1.94 -8.35 28.20
C ASN A 683 2.85 -7.55 29.14
N MET A 684 3.43 -8.22 30.14
CA MET A 684 4.50 -7.69 31.00
C MET A 684 5.61 -8.74 31.25
N SER A 685 5.74 -9.70 30.34
CA SER A 685 6.81 -10.70 30.40
C SER A 685 8.18 -10.01 30.42
N SER A 686 9.09 -10.54 31.23
CA SER A 686 10.47 -10.05 31.36
C SER A 686 10.64 -8.57 31.73
N LEU A 687 9.60 -7.88 32.24
CA LEU A 687 9.61 -6.43 32.53
C LEU A 687 10.84 -5.98 33.34
N PHE A 688 11.29 -6.75 34.33
CA PHE A 688 12.48 -6.48 35.16
C PHE A 688 13.55 -7.57 35.06
N TYR A 689 13.60 -8.32 33.96
CA TYR A 689 14.57 -9.39 33.79
C TYR A 689 16.01 -8.87 34.01
N ASP A 690 16.77 -9.47 34.94
CA ASP A 690 18.17 -9.12 35.29
C ASP A 690 18.36 -7.70 35.86
N CYS A 691 17.32 -7.09 36.44
CA CYS A 691 17.47 -5.88 37.27
C CYS A 691 18.03 -6.24 38.65
N ASN A 692 19.30 -6.67 38.71
CA ASN A 692 19.87 -7.34 39.88
C ASN A 692 20.07 -6.42 41.08
N ILE A 693 20.29 -5.12 40.85
CA ILE A 693 20.55 -4.12 41.88
C ILE A 693 19.26 -3.48 42.41
N LEU A 694 18.19 -3.49 41.61
CA LEU A 694 16.92 -2.84 41.94
C LEU A 694 16.32 -3.42 43.22
N GLU A 695 16.19 -2.58 44.26
CA GLU A 695 15.76 -3.02 45.59
C GLU A 695 14.27 -2.86 45.86
N ASP A 696 13.65 -1.78 45.36
CA ASP A 696 12.25 -1.47 45.67
C ASP A 696 11.57 -0.76 44.51
N ILE A 697 10.35 -1.22 44.20
CA ILE A 697 9.44 -0.66 43.19
C ILE A 697 8.08 -0.29 43.79
N GLY A 698 7.95 -0.32 45.12
CA GLY A 698 6.74 0.07 45.86
C GLY A 698 5.84 -1.10 46.28
N ASN A 699 4.66 -0.75 46.79
CA ASN A 699 3.61 -1.69 47.19
C ASN A 699 2.60 -1.87 46.05
N LEU A 700 2.93 -2.76 45.14
CA LEU A 700 2.23 -2.92 43.87
C LEU A 700 0.80 -3.45 44.05
N LYS A 701 -0.17 -2.74 43.45
CA LYS A 701 -1.60 -3.10 43.40
C LYS A 701 -2.03 -3.37 41.96
N TRP A 702 -1.34 -4.28 41.30
CA TRP A 702 -1.51 -4.50 39.88
C TRP A 702 -2.72 -5.37 39.56
N ASP A 703 -3.60 -4.77 38.77
CA ASP A 703 -4.77 -5.45 38.24
C ASP A 703 -4.44 -6.17 36.94
N ILE A 704 -3.88 -7.36 37.06
CA ILE A 704 -3.38 -8.11 35.91
C ILE A 704 -4.46 -8.90 35.16
N ARG A 705 -5.75 -8.60 35.31
CA ARG A 705 -6.88 -9.41 34.77
C ARG A 705 -6.86 -9.69 33.27
N ASN A 706 -6.22 -8.81 32.50
CA ASN A 706 -6.10 -8.88 31.05
C ASN A 706 -4.71 -9.35 30.60
N THR A 707 -3.80 -9.54 31.54
CA THR A 707 -2.44 -10.02 31.28
C THR A 707 -2.47 -11.52 31.05
N ASN A 708 -1.90 -11.97 29.94
CA ASN A 708 -1.81 -13.39 29.60
C ASN A 708 -0.37 -13.95 29.69
N ASP A 709 0.65 -13.09 29.81
CA ASP A 709 2.05 -13.50 29.97
C ASP A 709 2.77 -12.71 31.07
N LEU A 710 3.32 -13.46 32.05
CA LEU A 710 4.15 -12.97 33.17
C LEU A 710 5.53 -13.63 33.19
N HIS A 711 5.90 -14.34 32.13
CA HIS A 711 7.10 -15.17 32.11
C HIS A 711 8.36 -14.34 32.38
N ASN A 712 9.22 -14.84 33.28
CA ASN A 712 10.50 -14.24 33.66
C ASN A 712 10.45 -12.77 34.10
N MET A 713 9.29 -12.26 34.50
CA MET A 713 9.10 -10.85 34.84
C MET A 713 10.16 -10.31 35.83
N PHE A 714 10.52 -11.11 36.83
CA PHE A 714 11.51 -10.77 37.87
C PHE A 714 12.69 -11.76 37.87
N LYS A 715 12.98 -12.38 36.73
CA LYS A 715 14.09 -13.32 36.63
C LYS A 715 15.40 -12.60 36.94
N TYR A 716 16.25 -13.21 37.77
CA TYR A 716 17.51 -12.66 38.27
C TYR A 716 17.43 -11.40 39.17
N CYS A 717 16.26 -10.87 39.55
CA CYS A 717 16.18 -9.69 40.46
C CYS A 717 16.62 -9.95 41.92
N HIS A 718 17.93 -10.10 42.16
CA HIS A 718 18.51 -10.61 43.40
C HIS A 718 18.28 -9.75 44.66
N ASN A 719 18.04 -8.44 44.52
CA ASN A 719 17.94 -7.52 45.66
C ASN A 719 16.52 -6.99 45.92
N MET A 720 15.52 -7.38 45.13
CA MET A 720 14.17 -6.83 45.19
C MET A 720 13.44 -7.20 46.49
N LYS A 721 12.77 -6.23 47.12
CA LYS A 721 12.11 -6.32 48.45
C LYS A 721 10.61 -5.94 48.44
N SER A 722 9.96 -5.96 47.28
CA SER A 722 8.61 -5.39 47.12
C SER A 722 7.46 -6.38 47.39
N SER A 723 6.30 -5.84 47.74
CA SER A 723 5.04 -6.59 47.87
C SER A 723 4.18 -6.41 46.62
N ILE A 724 3.66 -7.52 46.08
CA ILE A 724 2.76 -7.51 44.91
C ILE A 724 1.39 -8.09 45.27
N ILE A 725 0.34 -7.36 44.92
CA ILE A 725 -1.06 -7.79 45.02
C ILE A 725 -1.53 -8.16 43.62
N ILE A 726 -1.97 -9.40 43.44
CA ILE A 726 -2.44 -9.89 42.14
C ILE A 726 -3.96 -10.07 42.08
N SER A 727 -4.54 -9.73 40.93
CA SER A 727 -5.94 -9.97 40.59
C SER A 727 -6.13 -10.40 39.13
N ASN A 728 -6.03 -11.70 38.85
CA ASN A 728 -6.40 -12.26 37.55
C ASN A 728 -7.07 -13.62 37.73
N PRO A 729 -8.34 -13.81 37.33
CA PRO A 729 -9.05 -15.08 37.46
C PRO A 729 -8.81 -16.06 36.30
N ASN A 730 -8.12 -15.64 35.25
CA ASN A 730 -8.02 -16.32 33.95
C ASN A 730 -6.64 -16.95 33.66
N LEU A 731 -5.58 -16.62 34.43
CA LEU A 731 -4.24 -17.19 34.20
C LEU A 731 -4.18 -18.66 34.61
N ASP A 732 -3.68 -19.50 33.71
CA ASP A 732 -3.42 -20.91 34.00
C ASP A 732 -1.97 -21.19 34.46
N SER A 733 -1.68 -22.44 34.83
CA SER A 733 -0.39 -22.83 35.42
C SER A 733 0.79 -22.86 34.44
N GLU A 734 0.57 -22.95 33.13
CA GLU A 734 1.65 -22.88 32.14
C GLU A 734 2.03 -21.42 31.85
N GLU A 735 1.05 -20.51 31.84
CA GLU A 735 1.24 -19.06 31.62
C GLU A 735 1.98 -18.35 32.77
N ILE A 736 1.91 -18.92 33.98
CA ILE A 736 2.56 -18.41 35.20
C ILE A 736 4.00 -18.96 35.37
N ALA A 737 4.44 -19.90 34.52
CA ALA A 737 5.66 -20.67 34.73
C ALA A 737 6.91 -19.78 34.71
N GLY A 738 7.35 -19.40 35.91
CA GLY A 738 8.68 -18.83 36.12
C GLY A 738 8.78 -17.30 36.19
N MET A 739 7.71 -16.62 36.61
CA MET A 739 7.74 -15.18 36.93
C MET A 739 8.97 -14.79 37.78
N PHE A 740 9.35 -15.64 38.74
CA PHE A 740 10.48 -15.44 39.66
C PHE A 740 11.63 -16.44 39.45
N ASN A 741 11.77 -17.00 38.24
CA ASN A 741 12.86 -17.92 37.92
C ASN A 741 14.22 -17.31 38.27
N SER A 742 15.07 -18.04 38.99
CA SER A 742 16.42 -17.57 39.34
C SER A 742 16.49 -16.17 39.98
N CYS A 743 15.39 -15.69 40.57
CA CYS A 743 15.32 -14.35 41.18
C CYS A 743 16.25 -14.18 42.40
N SER A 744 16.92 -15.24 42.83
CA SER A 744 17.59 -15.31 44.14
C SER A 744 18.87 -16.14 44.16
N ASP A 745 19.58 -16.27 43.04
CA ASP A 745 20.71 -17.21 42.92
C ASP A 745 21.88 -16.90 43.89
N THR A 746 21.77 -15.82 44.69
CA THR A 746 22.56 -15.53 45.89
C THR A 746 21.69 -14.88 47.01
N SER A 747 20.86 -15.64 47.72
CA SER A 747 20.04 -15.25 48.91
C SER A 747 19.92 -13.72 49.22
N GLY A 748 18.92 -13.03 48.65
CA GLY A 748 18.70 -11.60 48.85
C GLY A 748 17.28 -11.09 48.58
N SER A 749 16.59 -11.65 47.58
CA SER A 749 15.26 -11.19 47.15
C SER A 749 14.17 -11.56 48.17
N GLU A 750 13.31 -10.61 48.53
CA GLU A 750 12.15 -10.78 49.41
C GLU A 750 10.87 -10.28 48.69
N PHE A 751 10.01 -11.20 48.26
CA PHE A 751 8.69 -10.84 47.72
C PHE A 751 7.58 -11.38 48.59
N ILE A 752 6.61 -10.52 48.87
CA ILE A 752 5.34 -10.90 49.50
C ILE A 752 4.26 -10.88 48.42
N VAL A 753 3.75 -12.06 48.05
CA VAL A 753 2.66 -12.21 47.07
C VAL A 753 1.32 -12.21 47.81
N ASN A 754 0.66 -11.06 47.84
CA ASN A 754 -0.69 -10.88 48.38
C ASN A 754 -1.74 -11.18 47.30
N TYR A 755 -2.96 -11.56 47.69
CA TYR A 755 -4.01 -11.97 46.75
C TYR A 755 -5.39 -11.46 47.15
N ILE A 756 -6.24 -11.20 46.15
CA ILE A 756 -7.66 -10.87 46.33
C ILE A 756 -8.54 -12.15 46.30
N PRO A 757 -9.84 -12.10 46.66
CA PRO A 757 -10.71 -13.27 46.64
C PRO A 757 -10.73 -13.97 45.28
N GLY A 758 -10.54 -15.29 45.26
CA GLY A 758 -10.50 -16.11 44.04
C GLY A 758 -9.11 -16.34 43.45
N CYS A 759 -8.09 -15.57 43.85
CA CYS A 759 -6.74 -15.64 43.26
C CYS A 759 -5.71 -16.42 44.11
N ARG A 760 -6.14 -17.15 45.14
CA ARG A 760 -5.23 -17.82 46.08
C ARG A 760 -4.39 -18.91 45.42
N GLU A 761 -5.02 -19.78 44.62
CA GLU A 761 -4.31 -20.88 43.95
C GLU A 761 -3.24 -20.36 42.99
N ILE A 762 -3.54 -19.25 42.30
CA ILE A 762 -2.62 -18.54 41.42
C ILE A 762 -1.42 -18.01 42.21
N ALA A 763 -1.67 -17.31 43.33
CA ALA A 763 -0.61 -16.82 44.21
C ALA A 763 0.27 -17.96 44.76
N GLU A 764 -0.34 -19.08 45.18
CA GLU A 764 0.38 -20.27 45.64
C GLU A 764 1.24 -20.87 44.51
N LYS A 765 0.73 -20.96 43.28
CA LYS A 765 1.49 -21.43 42.11
C LYS A 765 2.67 -20.53 41.79
N ILE A 766 2.48 -19.21 41.77
CA ILE A 766 3.55 -18.22 41.58
C ILE A 766 4.67 -18.46 42.60
N VAL A 767 4.33 -18.52 43.89
CA VAL A 767 5.30 -18.76 44.98
C VAL A 767 5.98 -20.13 44.84
N ASN A 768 5.32 -21.14 44.29
CA ASN A 768 5.91 -22.47 44.07
C ASN A 768 6.92 -22.52 42.92
N THR A 769 6.91 -21.55 41.98
CA THR A 769 7.90 -21.47 40.89
C THR A 769 9.25 -20.89 41.31
N LYS A 770 9.38 -20.58 42.60
CA LYS A 770 10.54 -19.89 43.14
C LYS A 770 11.80 -20.77 43.16
N SER A 771 12.97 -20.16 42.98
CA SER A 771 14.27 -20.82 43.20
C SER A 771 14.45 -21.22 44.67
N PRO A 772 15.14 -22.33 45.01
CA PRO A 772 15.37 -22.76 46.40
C PRO A 772 15.97 -21.70 47.33
N GLU A 773 16.68 -20.73 46.78
CA GLU A 773 17.40 -19.67 47.51
C GLU A 773 16.56 -18.38 47.70
N SER A 774 15.33 -18.35 47.18
CA SER A 774 14.49 -17.15 47.18
C SER A 774 13.60 -17.06 48.41
N ASN A 775 13.56 -15.87 49.02
CA ASN A 775 12.61 -15.56 50.10
C ASN A 775 11.29 -15.03 49.54
N ILE A 776 10.69 -15.78 48.60
CA ILE A 776 9.37 -15.48 48.05
C ILE A 776 8.32 -16.23 48.89
N ILE A 777 7.38 -15.50 49.48
CA ILE A 777 6.36 -16.06 50.38
C ILE A 777 4.95 -15.62 50.00
N LEU A 778 4.00 -16.51 50.26
CA LEU A 778 2.58 -16.19 50.15
C LEU A 778 2.17 -15.25 51.31
N GLY A 779 1.62 -14.09 50.95
CA GLY A 779 1.16 -13.08 51.89
C GLY A 779 -0.27 -13.28 52.39
N THR A 780 -0.91 -12.17 52.78
CA THR A 780 -2.27 -12.14 53.33
C THR A 780 -3.33 -12.00 52.25
N LYS A 781 -4.52 -12.56 52.51
CA LYS A 781 -5.71 -12.29 51.71
C LYS A 781 -6.15 -10.84 51.94
N ILE A 782 -6.28 -10.07 50.87
CA ILE A 782 -6.87 -8.73 50.90
C ILE A 782 -8.38 -8.87 50.67
N ILE A 783 -9.18 -8.26 51.56
CA ILE A 783 -10.65 -8.40 51.61
C ILE A 783 -11.33 -7.35 50.74
#